data_AF-A0A9P6G576-F1
#
_entry.id   AF-A0A9P6G576-F1
#
_cell.length_a   1.000
_cell.length_b   1.000
_cell.length_c   1.000
_cell.angle_alpha   90.00
_cell.angle_beta   90.00
_cell.angle_gamma   90.00
#
_symmetry.space_group_name_H-M   'P 1'
#
loop_
_entity.id
_entity.type
_entity.pdbx_description
1 polymer ?
#
loop_
_entity_poly.entity_id
_entity_poly.type
_entity_poly.pdbx_seq_one_letter_code
_entity_poly.pdbx_strand_id
1 'polypeptide(L)'
;MSDSIQIGYMPPGDGVSAQNVMELVAYGQVKGLDFVVSPINSPAYRRVLFEGHEPQSVAMREWRAGLNAMTPSDLVLQTASHAQYIVGTLPQWQEFDSTDARVRLHSELALKQQLGWASHIALGGILLPFPSSQTSSTNYGRVLTTHLSNPMYTSCWLMVPCLDEELERGVSEEEQGIKSWERWNELRNMAGFDSKLGVALVISGTLPSDSILDRWLAEPVKVVILPEEVFLTNPKGYPVLSKRYQTVIRRLMKHTSTFVISSAAFPKLVVDEFSDDALEQHPSSPHADYLRYLLRTQESAGVIDQFAHGYQDYLQMPLQPLQDHLDYNTYEKDPIKYQLYESAIEKALQDRPVPTNGELDITVIMVVGAGRGPLVNCALRASEKAARNVRVYAVEKNPNAFITIQNKKASIWGDRVNIVFSDMRTWKAPEKADILVSELLGSFGDNELSPECLDGAQKFLKPDGISIPYNYTAFVAPMMSNKLHNDVSGFKEAARLESSYVVMFKSVSLLAEPKPIWTFEHPNRVDLLPDEDPLSNHHNVRYGSIEFTSDAGGMLHGVAGYFESVLYKDILMSINPETHSPGMFSWFPIYFPIKTPLYVPAKAQVVVDFWRLTDSRKVWYEWRVTCKLEGRGVIQSTPIHNVGGKSSTQSKCPSLSVPTMMAGSQDVRKKLQDIWTDIESHEDRESHEFFPAEVWIQICRYLYPSQLSQMSMVNKSLNSIVSQLNVWSRIFAITYGPKAQLRLLGSTHESKSYMLYMCASSRHVCERCFARADYQLDAAYKLPHPTPMLLPRRSTETAIYLGDRIDLTWTIRMCLPCRKDHFLVYEEPYELGLQRQIQVKALYYKYPSASRVPLIASGSGSGMYSNMSEKTAVFHMRDYFGGDIGIKQSKESTIMPDNTTEARLRWYQLQP
;
A
#
# COMPACT_ATOMS: atom_id res chain seq x y z
N MET A 1 -3.91 15.26 10.53
CA MET A 1 -2.90 16.12 11.19
C MET A 1 -3.47 16.54 12.52
N SER A 2 -2.68 16.63 13.59
CA SER A 2 -3.22 17.12 14.86
C SER A 2 -3.58 18.59 14.72
N ASP A 3 -4.79 18.97 15.08
CA ASP A 3 -5.21 20.37 15.25
C ASP A 3 -4.50 21.03 16.46
N SER A 4 -3.49 20.36 17.00
CA SER A 4 -2.74 20.73 18.19
C SER A 4 -1.26 20.38 18.02
N ILE A 5 -0.41 21.23 18.59
CA ILE A 5 1.01 20.95 18.81
C ILE A 5 1.22 20.71 20.31
N GLN A 6 2.16 19.85 20.66
CA GLN A 6 2.66 19.67 22.00
C GLN A 6 3.90 20.54 22.18
N ILE A 7 3.90 21.37 23.23
CA ILE A 7 4.99 22.29 23.54
C ILE A 7 5.57 21.91 24.90
N GLY A 8 6.83 21.51 24.89
CA GLY A 8 7.60 21.24 26.09
C GLY A 8 8.52 22.38 26.49
N TYR A 9 9.02 22.33 27.72
CA TYR A 9 10.03 23.25 28.23
C TYR A 9 11.26 22.49 28.72
N MET A 10 12.44 22.94 28.29
CA MET A 10 13.73 22.37 28.67
C MET A 10 14.54 23.40 29.46
N PRO A 11 14.63 23.27 30.80
CA PRO A 11 15.52 24.11 31.61
C PRO A 11 16.99 23.68 31.47
N PRO A 12 17.93 24.45 32.03
CA PRO A 12 19.31 24.00 32.22
C PRO A 12 19.34 22.70 33.04
N GLY A 13 20.04 21.68 32.52
CA GLY A 13 20.02 20.34 33.08
C GLY A 13 20.64 20.20 34.46
N ASP A 14 21.50 21.12 34.86
CA ASP A 14 22.15 21.18 36.18
C ASP A 14 21.23 21.71 37.29
N GLY A 15 20.18 22.46 36.94
CA GLY A 15 19.22 22.99 37.91
C GLY A 15 18.11 21.99 38.32
N VAL A 16 17.93 20.88 37.58
CA VAL A 16 16.87 19.90 37.88
C VAL A 16 17.39 18.83 38.84
N SER A 17 16.64 18.56 39.91
CA SER A 17 16.95 17.55 40.92
C SER A 17 15.74 16.68 41.26
N ALA A 18 15.97 15.58 41.99
CA ALA A 18 14.88 14.76 42.52
C ALA A 18 13.93 15.53 43.46
N GLN A 19 14.40 16.62 44.08
CA GLN A 19 13.55 17.43 44.98
C GLN A 19 12.61 18.36 44.21
N ASN A 20 13.04 18.90 43.07
CA ASN A 20 12.29 19.96 42.37
C ASN A 20 11.63 19.51 41.06
N VAL A 21 11.90 18.29 40.57
CA VAL A 21 11.32 17.83 39.29
C VAL A 21 9.79 17.82 39.28
N MET A 22 9.17 17.56 40.43
CA MET A 22 7.71 17.58 40.57
C MET A 22 7.16 19.02 40.53
N GLU A 23 7.86 19.95 41.16
CA GLU A 23 7.55 21.38 41.09
C GLU A 23 7.74 21.91 39.66
N LEU A 24 8.73 21.39 38.92
CA LEU A 24 8.93 21.71 37.51
C LEU A 24 7.78 21.21 36.63
N VAL A 25 7.27 19.99 36.86
CA VAL A 25 6.08 19.47 36.18
C VAL A 25 4.87 20.36 36.48
N ALA A 26 4.65 20.70 37.75
CA ALA A 26 3.55 21.58 38.16
C ALA A 26 3.68 22.98 37.55
N TYR A 27 4.90 23.55 37.52
CA TYR A 27 5.21 24.80 36.81
C TYR A 27 4.84 24.69 35.32
N GLY A 28 5.23 23.58 34.67
CA GLY A 28 4.87 23.30 33.28
C GLY A 28 3.36 23.38 33.05
N GLN A 29 2.59 22.68 33.88
CA GLN A 29 1.12 22.67 33.82
C GLN A 29 0.52 24.06 34.02
N VAL A 30 0.97 24.81 35.03
CA VAL A 30 0.51 26.19 35.29
C VAL A 30 0.85 27.12 34.12
N LYS A 31 2.01 26.94 33.48
CA LYS A 31 2.40 27.72 32.29
C LYS A 31 1.74 27.25 30.99
N GLY A 32 0.85 26.26 31.07
CA GLY A 32 0.17 25.69 29.92
C GLY A 32 1.15 25.00 28.96
N LEU A 33 2.15 24.31 29.47
CA LEU A 33 3.07 23.45 28.70
C LEU A 33 2.57 22.01 28.77
N ASP A 34 2.78 21.26 27.69
CA ASP A 34 2.29 19.88 27.57
C ASP A 34 3.20 18.87 28.27
N PHE A 35 4.50 19.18 28.37
CA PHE A 35 5.49 18.36 29.08
C PHE A 35 6.72 19.19 29.48
N VAL A 36 7.59 18.61 30.30
CA VAL A 36 8.91 19.17 30.62
C VAL A 36 10.01 18.18 30.24
N VAL A 37 11.18 18.70 29.90
CA VAL A 37 12.38 17.89 29.69
C VAL A 37 13.15 17.84 31.00
N SER A 38 13.50 16.63 31.44
CA SER A 38 14.22 16.43 32.70
C SER A 38 15.35 15.40 32.55
N PRO A 39 16.54 15.65 33.11
CA PRO A 39 17.59 14.63 33.15
C PRO A 39 17.09 13.41 33.90
N ILE A 40 17.46 12.22 33.43
CA ILE A 40 17.06 10.98 34.12
C ILE A 40 17.87 10.79 35.41
N ASN A 41 19.15 11.19 35.36
CA ASN A 41 20.10 10.99 36.43
C ASN A 41 20.54 12.30 37.07
N SER A 42 20.90 12.20 38.34
CA SER A 42 21.61 13.26 39.05
C SER A 42 23.01 13.48 38.45
N PRO A 43 23.54 14.71 38.44
CA PRO A 43 24.94 14.97 38.07
C PRO A 43 25.95 14.09 38.84
N ALA A 44 25.62 13.71 40.08
CA ALA A 44 26.44 12.83 40.91
C ALA A 44 26.63 11.42 40.32
N TYR A 45 25.78 10.98 39.40
CA TYR A 45 25.93 9.69 38.71
C TYR A 45 27.17 9.66 37.80
N ARG A 46 27.69 10.83 37.38
CA ARG A 46 28.96 10.93 36.63
C ARG A 46 30.13 10.26 37.35
N ARG A 47 30.05 10.08 38.67
CA ARG A 47 31.06 9.37 39.46
C ARG A 47 31.42 8.00 38.89
N VAL A 48 30.50 7.32 38.19
CA VAL A 48 30.79 6.01 37.57
C VAL A 48 31.88 6.08 36.48
N LEU A 49 32.23 7.28 36.00
CA LEU A 49 33.37 7.51 35.10
C LEU A 49 34.72 7.68 35.83
N PHE A 50 34.74 8.34 37.00
CA PHE A 50 35.98 8.89 37.56
C PHE A 50 36.18 8.71 39.08
N GLU A 51 35.13 8.40 39.85
CA GLU A 51 35.15 8.49 41.32
C GLU A 51 34.94 7.15 42.03
N GLY A 52 35.74 6.95 43.08
CA GLY A 52 35.33 6.22 44.28
C GLY A 52 36.20 5.04 44.69
N HIS A 53 37.07 4.55 43.80
CA HIS A 53 37.72 3.27 43.99
C HIS A 53 38.85 3.06 43.00
N GLU A 54 39.98 2.47 43.42
CA GLU A 54 40.95 1.92 42.47
C GLU A 54 40.22 1.10 41.39
N PRO A 55 40.75 0.97 40.16
CA PRO A 55 40.10 0.21 39.08
C PRO A 55 39.65 -1.21 39.48
N GLN A 56 40.19 -1.73 40.58
CA GLN A 56 39.97 -3.04 41.21
C GLN A 56 39.07 -3.05 42.46
N SER A 57 38.43 -1.96 42.87
CA SER A 57 37.56 -2.07 44.04
C SER A 57 36.43 -3.07 43.81
N VAL A 58 35.87 -3.52 44.92
CA VAL A 58 34.72 -4.40 44.92
C VAL A 58 33.51 -3.70 44.29
N ALA A 59 33.16 -2.49 44.72
CA ALA A 59 31.95 -1.82 44.24
C ALA A 59 31.98 -1.51 42.72
N MET A 60 33.14 -1.14 42.16
CA MET A 60 33.26 -0.91 40.71
C MET A 60 33.21 -2.23 39.92
N ARG A 61 33.77 -3.32 40.47
CA ARG A 61 33.65 -4.65 39.85
C ARG A 61 32.21 -5.15 39.86
N GLU A 62 31.51 -4.96 40.97
CA GLU A 62 30.09 -5.33 41.11
C GLU A 62 29.20 -4.49 40.18
N TRP A 63 29.41 -3.17 40.09
CA TRP A 63 28.68 -2.33 39.15
C TRP A 63 28.92 -2.74 37.69
N ARG A 64 30.18 -3.01 37.30
CA ARG A 64 30.51 -3.53 35.95
C ARG A 64 29.87 -4.89 35.66
N ALA A 65 29.75 -5.74 36.69
CA ALA A 65 29.07 -7.03 36.59
C ALA A 65 27.53 -6.91 36.57
N GLY A 66 26.98 -5.70 36.72
CA GLY A 66 25.54 -5.48 36.83
C GLY A 66 24.94 -5.96 38.15
N LEU A 67 25.77 -6.19 39.17
CA LEU A 67 25.35 -6.63 40.50
C LEU A 67 24.89 -5.45 41.38
N ASN A 68 25.34 -4.23 41.07
CA ASN A 68 24.88 -3.01 41.74
C ASN A 68 23.95 -2.21 40.83
N ALA A 69 22.73 -1.98 41.31
CA ALA A 69 21.73 -1.13 40.66
C ALA A 69 22.03 0.37 40.88
N MET A 70 21.40 1.23 40.08
CA MET A 70 21.36 2.67 40.37
C MET A 70 20.68 2.90 41.72
N THR A 71 21.26 3.78 42.52
CA THR A 71 20.71 4.20 43.81
C THR A 71 19.72 5.36 43.62
N PRO A 72 18.82 5.62 44.58
CA PRO A 72 17.93 6.79 44.49
C PRO A 72 18.68 8.13 44.34
N SER A 73 19.88 8.26 44.91
CA SER A 73 20.75 9.43 44.74
C SER A 73 21.31 9.60 43.32
N ASP A 74 21.28 8.54 42.49
CA ASP A 74 21.67 8.58 41.09
C ASP A 74 20.59 9.10 40.16
N LEU A 75 19.37 9.21 40.67
CA LEU A 75 18.17 9.44 39.87
C LEU A 75 17.58 10.79 40.20
N VAL A 76 17.25 11.55 39.16
CA VAL A 76 16.32 12.68 39.25
C VAL A 76 14.90 12.15 39.14
N LEU A 77 14.65 11.28 38.16
CA LEU A 77 13.37 10.60 37.98
C LEU A 77 13.36 9.30 38.79
N GLN A 78 12.86 9.36 40.02
CA GLN A 78 12.86 8.21 40.94
C GLN A 78 11.64 7.28 40.81
N THR A 79 10.56 7.75 40.16
CA THR A 79 9.32 7.00 40.01
C THR A 79 8.74 7.17 38.62
N ALA A 80 7.77 6.33 38.25
CA ALA A 80 6.99 6.48 37.01
C ALA A 80 5.87 7.54 37.13
N SER A 81 5.76 8.22 38.28
CA SER A 81 4.73 9.26 38.43
C SER A 81 5.00 10.38 37.44
N HIS A 82 3.95 10.84 36.74
CA HIS A 82 4.02 11.92 35.76
C HIS A 82 4.92 11.64 34.55
N ALA A 83 5.29 10.38 34.28
CA ALA A 83 6.07 10.00 33.10
C ALA A 83 5.44 10.49 31.79
N GLN A 84 4.10 10.60 31.73
CA GLN A 84 3.38 11.14 30.58
C GLN A 84 3.61 12.65 30.33
N TYR A 85 4.10 13.38 31.33
CA TYR A 85 4.41 14.81 31.26
C TYR A 85 5.93 15.07 31.20
N ILE A 86 6.74 14.02 31.04
CA ILE A 86 8.21 14.11 31.08
C ILE A 86 8.81 13.47 29.84
N VAL A 87 9.68 14.22 29.17
CA VAL A 87 10.65 13.68 28.21
C VAL A 87 12.00 13.60 28.92
N GLY A 88 12.60 12.41 28.94
CA GLY A 88 13.92 12.24 29.57
C GLY A 88 15.02 12.90 28.74
N THR A 89 16.09 13.34 29.37
CA THR A 89 17.34 13.71 28.68
C THR A 89 18.54 13.06 29.34
N LEU A 90 19.60 12.83 28.57
CA LEU A 90 20.89 12.37 29.07
C LEU A 90 21.92 13.51 29.11
N PRO A 91 22.71 13.61 30.19
CA PRO A 91 23.77 14.60 30.29
C PRO A 91 24.95 14.30 29.35
N GLN A 92 25.60 15.35 28.86
CA GLN A 92 26.73 15.27 27.92
C GLN A 92 28.08 15.04 28.66
N TRP A 93 28.20 13.93 29.39
CA TRP A 93 29.48 13.50 29.98
C TRP A 93 29.99 12.16 29.48
N GLN A 94 29.17 11.41 28.73
CA GLN A 94 29.54 10.09 28.22
C GLN A 94 30.45 10.22 27.01
N GLU A 95 31.59 9.53 27.04
CA GLU A 95 32.59 9.54 25.97
C GLU A 95 32.74 8.14 25.38
N PHE A 96 31.81 7.76 24.52
CA PHE A 96 31.76 6.42 23.93
C PHE A 96 32.97 6.11 23.05
N ASP A 97 33.58 7.13 22.44
CA ASP A 97 34.72 7.02 21.54
C ASP A 97 36.03 7.51 22.20
N SER A 98 36.07 7.63 23.54
CA SER A 98 37.27 8.01 24.29
C SER A 98 38.45 7.10 23.99
N THR A 99 39.69 7.58 24.07
CA THR A 99 40.89 6.72 23.91
C THR A 99 41.10 5.79 25.11
N ASP A 100 40.64 6.17 26.31
CA ASP A 100 40.68 5.30 27.50
C ASP A 100 39.56 4.23 27.43
N ALA A 101 39.99 2.96 27.35
CA ALA A 101 39.08 1.81 27.28
C ALA A 101 38.11 1.71 28.47
N ARG A 102 38.51 2.20 29.65
CA ARG A 102 37.67 2.20 30.84
C ARG A 102 36.56 3.24 30.72
N VAL A 103 36.88 4.44 30.26
CA VAL A 103 35.89 5.51 30.02
C VAL A 103 34.86 5.06 28.99
N ARG A 104 35.32 4.40 27.90
CA ARG A 104 34.40 3.80 26.91
C ARG A 104 33.47 2.78 27.59
N LEU A 105 34.03 1.76 28.25
CA LEU A 105 33.25 0.73 28.92
C LEU A 105 32.25 1.29 29.95
N HIS A 106 32.66 2.28 30.75
CA HIS A 106 31.79 2.89 31.76
C HIS A 106 30.69 3.73 31.12
N SER A 107 30.99 4.45 30.03
CA SER A 107 29.98 5.18 29.26
C SER A 107 28.91 4.24 28.68
N GLU A 108 29.34 3.08 28.15
CA GLU A 108 28.44 2.05 27.63
C GLU A 108 27.52 1.45 28.71
N LEU A 109 28.11 1.06 29.84
CA LEU A 109 27.38 0.48 30.96
C LEU A 109 26.42 1.49 31.58
N ALA A 110 26.83 2.76 31.69
CA ALA A 110 25.98 3.83 32.16
C ALA A 110 24.77 4.01 31.22
N LEU A 111 24.99 4.15 29.92
CA LEU A 111 23.89 4.30 28.95
C LEU A 111 22.91 3.13 29.02
N LYS A 112 23.41 1.90 29.17
CA LYS A 112 22.58 0.70 29.35
C LYS A 112 21.66 0.81 30.58
N GLN A 113 22.20 1.22 31.73
CA GLN A 113 21.40 1.40 32.95
C GLN A 113 20.37 2.52 32.78
N GLN A 114 20.75 3.63 32.14
CA GLN A 114 19.89 4.78 31.94
C GLN A 114 18.71 4.48 31.01
N LEU A 115 18.96 3.85 29.85
CA LEU A 115 17.91 3.45 28.92
C LEU A 115 17.02 2.34 29.50
N GLY A 116 17.61 1.43 30.28
CA GLY A 116 16.87 0.43 31.04
C GLY A 116 15.89 1.06 32.03
N TRP A 117 16.33 2.09 32.76
CA TRP A 117 15.49 2.83 33.68
C TRP A 117 14.42 3.67 32.98
N ALA A 118 14.78 4.39 31.91
CA ALA A 118 13.83 5.15 31.09
C ALA A 118 12.68 4.25 30.59
N SER A 119 13.02 3.04 30.14
CA SER A 119 12.05 2.03 29.72
C SER A 119 11.23 1.50 30.89
N HIS A 120 11.85 1.28 32.06
CA HIS A 120 11.16 0.79 33.26
C HIS A 120 10.09 1.75 33.77
N ILE A 121 10.38 3.06 33.78
CA ILE A 121 9.41 4.10 34.18
C ILE A 121 8.50 4.55 33.03
N ALA A 122 8.57 3.87 31.88
CA ALA A 122 7.73 4.08 30.71
C ALA A 122 7.77 5.50 30.10
N LEU A 123 8.96 6.11 30.00
CA LEU A 123 9.10 7.37 29.26
C LEU A 123 8.77 7.17 27.77
N GLY A 124 7.99 8.08 27.19
CA GLY A 124 7.64 8.05 25.77
C GLY A 124 8.84 8.33 24.84
N GLY A 125 9.76 9.18 25.29
CA GLY A 125 10.97 9.50 24.56
C GLY A 125 12.11 9.97 25.47
N ILE A 126 13.34 9.77 24.99
CA ILE A 126 14.56 10.25 25.62
C ILE A 126 15.41 11.03 24.63
N LEU A 127 15.80 12.24 25.01
CA LEU A 127 16.76 13.07 24.28
C LEU A 127 18.18 12.58 24.58
N LEU A 128 18.92 12.30 23.51
CA LEU A 128 20.31 11.88 23.56
C LEU A 128 21.21 13.02 23.05
N PRO A 129 22.36 13.29 23.70
CA PRO A 129 23.30 14.29 23.22
C PRO A 129 23.85 13.86 21.85
N PHE A 130 23.99 14.82 20.94
CA PHE A 130 24.71 14.57 19.71
C PHE A 130 26.21 14.50 20.00
N PRO A 131 26.95 13.53 19.42
CA PRO A 131 28.40 13.46 19.59
C PRO A 131 29.07 14.77 19.20
N SER A 132 30.30 15.03 19.67
CA SER A 132 31.06 16.18 19.16
C SER A 132 31.52 15.94 17.73
N SER A 133 31.60 17.01 16.92
CA SER A 133 32.15 16.94 15.55
C SER A 133 33.65 16.64 15.51
N GLN A 134 34.35 16.83 16.64
CA GLN A 134 35.79 16.65 16.77
C GLN A 134 36.21 15.19 17.05
N THR A 135 35.24 14.32 17.33
CA THR A 135 35.47 12.93 17.75
C THR A 135 34.77 11.94 16.84
N SER A 136 35.33 10.73 16.72
CA SER A 136 34.61 9.59 16.14
C SER A 136 33.26 9.36 16.83
N SER A 137 32.27 8.90 16.08
CA SER A 137 30.97 8.49 16.63
C SER A 137 30.66 7.01 16.41
N THR A 138 31.66 6.22 15.97
CA THR A 138 31.50 4.81 15.62
C THR A 138 31.06 3.96 16.82
N ASN A 139 31.73 4.11 17.98
CA ASN A 139 31.34 3.30 19.14
C ASN A 139 29.99 3.79 19.69
N TYR A 140 29.73 5.09 19.68
CA TYR A 140 28.40 5.61 20.00
C TYR A 140 27.29 4.98 19.16
N GLY A 141 27.46 4.94 17.83
CA GLY A 141 26.54 4.27 16.90
C GLY A 141 26.35 2.79 17.21
N ARG A 142 27.43 2.04 17.46
CA ARG A 142 27.36 0.61 17.84
C ARG A 142 26.56 0.39 19.13
N VAL A 143 26.81 1.19 20.15
CA VAL A 143 26.16 1.06 21.46
C VAL A 143 24.68 1.39 21.34
N LEU A 144 24.35 2.48 20.65
CA LEU A 144 22.97 2.87 20.35
C LEU A 144 22.24 1.75 19.60
N THR A 145 22.85 1.19 18.56
CA THR A 145 22.28 0.07 17.77
C THR A 145 22.02 -1.17 18.62
N THR A 146 22.93 -1.49 19.54
CA THR A 146 22.77 -2.60 20.49
C THR A 146 21.54 -2.40 21.37
N HIS A 147 21.28 -1.17 21.81
CA HIS A 147 20.10 -0.84 22.60
C HIS A 147 18.82 -0.87 21.78
N LEU A 148 18.81 -0.25 20.59
CA LEU A 148 17.67 -0.26 19.68
C LEU A 148 17.27 -1.67 19.26
N SER A 149 18.19 -2.62 19.22
CA SER A 149 17.85 -4.03 18.93
C SER A 149 17.02 -4.72 20.03
N ASN A 150 16.99 -4.16 21.26
CA ASN A 150 16.20 -4.73 22.36
C ASN A 150 14.73 -4.27 22.31
N PRO A 151 13.77 -5.10 22.79
CA PRO A 151 12.38 -4.70 22.93
C PRO A 151 12.26 -3.62 24.01
N MET A 152 12.16 -2.36 23.58
CA MET A 152 11.93 -1.19 24.42
C MET A 152 10.82 -0.33 23.81
N TYR A 153 9.99 0.26 24.65
CA TYR A 153 8.93 1.17 24.24
C TYR A 153 9.40 2.62 24.10
N THR A 154 10.44 3.00 24.86
CA THR A 154 11.00 4.36 24.82
C THR A 154 11.72 4.62 23.51
N SER A 155 11.35 5.72 22.83
CA SER A 155 12.03 6.17 21.62
C SER A 155 13.28 6.98 21.96
N CYS A 156 14.33 6.85 21.15
CA CYS A 156 15.58 7.60 21.30
C CYS A 156 15.63 8.74 20.28
N TRP A 157 15.79 9.98 20.74
CA TRP A 157 15.82 11.16 19.87
C TRP A 157 17.16 11.87 20.01
N LEU A 158 17.97 11.88 18.95
CA LEU A 158 19.27 12.56 18.96
C LEU A 158 19.08 14.07 18.80
N MET A 159 19.67 14.87 19.69
CA MET A 159 19.62 16.34 19.65
C MET A 159 20.55 16.90 18.58
N VAL A 160 20.16 16.81 17.32
CA VAL A 160 20.99 17.19 16.17
C VAL A 160 20.88 18.69 15.91
N PRO A 161 21.99 19.46 15.90
CA PRO A 161 21.95 20.87 15.56
C PRO A 161 21.66 21.05 14.07
N CYS A 162 20.78 21.98 13.70
CA CYS A 162 20.47 22.25 12.30
C CYS A 162 21.70 22.80 11.55
N LEU A 163 22.52 23.57 12.25
CA LEU A 163 23.84 24.05 11.85
C LEU A 163 24.87 23.60 12.90
N ASP A 164 25.87 22.84 12.48
CA ASP A 164 26.93 22.35 13.39
C ASP A 164 28.02 23.43 13.60
N GLU A 165 27.82 24.25 14.63
CA GLU A 165 28.75 25.33 15.00
C GLU A 165 30.06 24.84 15.66
N GLU A 166 30.18 23.55 16.02
CA GLU A 166 31.42 23.00 16.58
C GLU A 166 32.52 22.81 15.52
N LEU A 167 32.16 22.94 14.24
CA LEU A 167 33.10 22.87 13.11
C LEU A 167 34.10 24.04 13.15
N GLU A 168 35.23 23.87 12.45
CA GLU A 168 36.30 24.87 12.41
C GLU A 168 35.79 26.27 11.99
N ARG A 169 36.38 27.33 12.55
CA ARG A 169 36.03 28.71 12.20
C ARG A 169 36.26 28.96 10.71
N GLY A 170 35.25 29.52 10.04
CA GLY A 170 35.31 29.87 8.61
C GLY A 170 34.54 28.92 7.68
N VAL A 171 33.94 27.85 8.21
CA VAL A 171 33.00 26.99 7.47
C VAL A 171 31.69 27.76 7.25
N SER A 172 31.16 27.72 6.01
CA SER A 172 29.91 28.39 5.66
C SER A 172 28.71 27.73 6.35
N GLU A 173 27.62 28.47 6.57
CA GLU A 173 26.36 27.93 7.12
C GLU A 173 25.84 26.74 6.28
N GLU A 174 26.02 26.81 4.96
CA GLU A 174 25.63 25.73 4.05
C GLU A 174 26.40 24.43 4.36
N GLU A 175 27.72 24.53 4.50
CA GLU A 175 28.57 23.38 4.79
C GLU A 175 28.35 22.85 6.22
N GLN A 176 28.05 23.72 7.18
CA GLN A 176 27.68 23.33 8.54
C GLN A 176 26.40 22.48 8.56
N GLY A 177 25.37 22.90 7.84
CA GLY A 177 24.11 22.15 7.77
C GLY A 177 24.25 20.81 7.04
N ILE A 178 25.05 20.77 5.96
CA ILE A 178 25.34 19.52 5.25
C ILE A 178 26.07 18.53 6.16
N LYS A 179 27.15 18.96 6.82
CA LYS A 179 27.92 18.09 7.72
C LYS A 179 27.10 17.59 8.91
N SER A 180 26.23 18.44 9.47
CA SER A 180 25.31 18.02 10.53
C SER A 180 24.40 16.88 10.06
N TRP A 181 23.80 17.02 8.87
CA TRP A 181 22.97 15.98 8.29
C TRP A 181 23.77 14.71 7.96
N GLU A 182 25.00 14.82 7.46
CA GLU A 182 25.87 13.67 7.17
C GLU A 182 26.21 12.87 8.42
N ARG A 183 26.51 13.55 9.53
CA ARG A 183 26.78 12.91 10.84
C ARG A 183 25.55 12.20 11.39
N TRP A 184 24.36 12.80 11.28
CA TRP A 184 23.10 12.10 11.56
C TRP A 184 22.93 10.87 10.65
N ASN A 185 23.19 11.04 9.36
CA ASN A 185 23.06 9.96 8.38
C ASN A 185 24.01 8.80 8.68
N GLU A 186 25.24 9.06 9.12
CA GLU A 186 26.20 8.03 9.54
C GLU A 186 25.64 7.19 10.72
N LEU A 187 25.13 7.86 11.76
CA LEU A 187 24.58 7.21 12.95
C LEU A 187 23.34 6.36 12.63
N ARG A 188 22.38 6.89 11.86
CA ARG A 188 21.19 6.12 11.50
C ARG A 188 21.49 4.94 10.58
N ASN A 189 22.52 5.05 9.73
CA ASN A 189 22.97 3.94 8.88
C ASN A 189 23.54 2.81 9.73
N MET A 190 24.37 3.12 10.73
CA MET A 190 24.85 2.11 11.69
C MET A 190 23.70 1.46 12.46
N ALA A 191 22.65 2.22 12.79
CA ALA A 191 21.44 1.72 13.43
C ALA A 191 20.49 0.94 12.51
N GLY A 192 20.82 0.77 11.23
CA GLY A 192 19.97 0.04 10.27
C GLY A 192 18.59 0.67 10.07
N PHE A 193 18.49 2.01 10.19
CA PHE A 193 17.25 2.77 10.04
C PHE A 193 16.13 2.35 11.01
N ASP A 194 16.48 1.94 12.24
CA ASP A 194 15.50 1.59 13.29
C ASP A 194 14.50 2.73 13.55
N SER A 195 13.21 2.39 13.56
CA SER A 195 12.12 3.37 13.69
C SER A 195 12.02 4.04 15.07
N LYS A 196 12.68 3.48 16.09
CA LYS A 196 12.77 4.07 17.43
C LYS A 196 13.82 5.18 17.52
N LEU A 197 14.70 5.30 16.53
CA LEU A 197 15.66 6.38 16.42
C LEU A 197 15.06 7.54 15.63
N GLY A 198 15.05 8.73 16.21
CA GLY A 198 14.53 9.95 15.58
C GLY A 198 15.44 11.15 15.77
N VAL A 199 15.12 12.24 15.07
CA VAL A 199 15.83 13.51 15.17
C VAL A 199 15.07 14.45 16.12
N ALA A 200 15.76 14.98 17.14
CA ALA A 200 15.37 16.18 17.85
C ALA A 200 16.17 17.35 17.25
N LEU A 201 15.59 18.05 16.29
CA LEU A 201 16.29 19.08 15.50
C LEU A 201 16.40 20.37 16.31
N VAL A 202 17.62 20.78 16.65
CA VAL A 202 17.90 22.02 17.38
C VAL A 202 18.10 23.14 16.36
N ILE A 203 17.26 24.18 16.42
CA ILE A 203 17.34 25.33 15.52
C ILE A 203 17.70 26.57 16.35
N SER A 204 18.99 26.90 16.41
CA SER A 204 19.56 28.07 17.06
C SER A 204 20.00 29.13 16.03
N GLY A 205 20.25 30.37 16.48
CA GLY A 205 20.97 31.37 15.69
C GLY A 205 20.33 31.77 14.35
N THR A 206 21.07 31.58 13.26
CA THR A 206 20.63 31.84 11.88
C THR A 206 20.00 30.59 11.26
N LEU A 207 19.04 30.78 10.35
CA LEU A 207 18.42 29.66 9.64
C LEU A 207 19.24 29.28 8.41
N PRO A 208 19.43 27.97 8.13
CA PRO A 208 20.09 27.52 6.92
C PRO A 208 19.25 27.82 5.67
N SER A 209 19.81 27.50 4.50
CA SER A 209 19.11 27.54 3.22
C SER A 209 17.89 26.61 3.19
N ASP A 210 16.93 26.88 2.29
CA ASP A 210 15.77 26.01 2.13
C ASP A 210 16.17 24.59 1.68
N SER A 211 17.25 24.44 0.91
CA SER A 211 17.79 23.12 0.52
C SER A 211 18.15 22.26 1.74
N ILE A 212 18.80 22.84 2.75
CA ILE A 212 19.15 22.13 4.00
C ILE A 212 17.90 21.83 4.83
N LEU A 213 16.96 22.78 4.91
CA LEU A 213 15.70 22.55 5.62
C LEU A 213 14.89 21.43 4.98
N ASP A 214 14.83 21.37 3.65
CA ASP A 214 14.11 20.34 2.89
C ASP A 214 14.67 18.95 3.17
N ARG A 215 16.00 18.83 3.31
CA ARG A 215 16.65 17.58 3.74
C ARG A 215 16.14 17.13 5.09
N TRP A 216 16.05 18.02 6.07
CA TRP A 216 15.52 17.69 7.39
C TRP A 216 14.03 17.34 7.35
N LEU A 217 13.24 17.92 6.45
CA LEU A 217 11.83 17.55 6.27
C LEU A 217 11.64 16.13 5.70
N ALA A 218 12.67 15.57 5.05
CA ALA A 218 12.73 14.18 4.58
C ALA A 218 13.22 13.18 5.66
N GLU A 219 13.65 13.67 6.83
CA GLU A 219 14.16 12.87 7.94
C GLU A 219 13.09 12.64 9.03
N PRO A 220 13.24 11.63 9.91
CA PRO A 220 12.28 11.34 10.98
C PRO A 220 12.41 12.33 12.15
N VAL A 221 12.12 13.62 11.89
CA VAL A 221 12.11 14.68 12.91
C VAL A 221 10.94 14.44 13.86
N LYS A 222 11.26 14.09 15.12
CA LYS A 222 10.30 13.84 16.19
C LYS A 222 10.08 15.06 17.06
N VAL A 223 11.12 15.87 17.27
CA VAL A 223 11.06 17.05 18.12
C VAL A 223 11.80 18.20 17.42
N VAL A 224 11.28 19.43 17.53
CA VAL A 224 12.00 20.65 17.17
C VAL A 224 12.30 21.43 18.44
N ILE A 225 13.58 21.68 18.70
CA ILE A 225 14.07 22.41 19.88
C ILE A 225 14.40 23.85 19.46
N LEU A 226 13.73 24.81 20.09
CA LEU A 226 13.88 26.23 19.86
C LEU A 226 14.42 26.88 21.14
N PRO A 227 15.68 27.34 21.12
CA PRO A 227 16.20 28.12 22.22
C PRO A 227 15.50 29.47 22.39
N GLU A 228 15.36 29.95 23.62
CA GLU A 228 14.72 31.24 23.90
C GLU A 228 15.39 32.41 23.16
N GLU A 229 16.70 32.33 22.90
CA GLU A 229 17.44 33.37 22.18
C GLU A 229 17.00 33.57 20.72
N VAL A 230 16.28 32.61 20.10
CA VAL A 230 15.78 32.81 18.73
C VAL A 230 14.52 33.70 18.68
N PHE A 231 13.90 33.96 19.83
CA PHE A 231 12.73 34.82 19.94
C PHE A 231 13.16 36.29 20.13
N LEU A 232 12.69 37.14 19.23
CA LEU A 232 12.85 38.59 19.30
C LEU A 232 11.78 39.18 20.21
N THR A 233 12.08 40.31 20.87
CA THR A 233 11.07 41.06 21.63
C THR A 233 10.36 42.07 20.73
N ASN A 234 9.04 42.01 20.65
CA ASN A 234 8.26 43.02 19.92
C ASN A 234 8.11 44.33 20.74
N PRO A 235 7.60 45.43 20.15
CA PRO A 235 7.42 46.71 20.87
C PRO A 235 6.52 46.66 22.10
N LYS A 236 5.70 45.60 22.25
CA LYS A 236 4.82 45.36 23.41
C LYS A 236 5.46 44.44 24.46
N GLY A 237 6.72 44.02 24.28
CA GLY A 237 7.43 43.15 25.21
C GLY A 237 7.18 41.65 25.04
N TYR A 238 6.45 41.22 24.00
CA TYR A 238 6.17 39.79 23.77
C TYR A 238 7.22 39.13 22.85
N PRO A 239 7.56 37.85 23.09
CA PRO A 239 8.45 37.10 22.22
C PRO A 239 7.78 36.80 20.87
N VAL A 240 8.52 37.02 19.79
CA VAL A 240 8.09 36.78 18.41
C VAL A 240 9.26 36.25 17.59
N LEU A 241 8.98 35.45 16.56
CA LEU A 241 10.00 34.98 15.63
C LEU A 241 10.11 35.94 14.43
N SER A 242 11.28 35.98 13.79
CA SER A 242 11.45 36.68 12.52
C SER A 242 10.56 36.08 11.41
N LYS A 243 10.31 36.82 10.33
CA LYS A 243 9.45 36.33 9.24
C LYS A 243 9.96 35.03 8.62
N ARG A 244 11.28 34.89 8.45
CA ARG A 244 11.90 33.64 7.95
C ARG A 244 11.65 32.48 8.91
N TYR A 245 11.86 32.68 10.21
CA TYR A 245 11.53 31.68 11.23
C TYR A 245 10.05 31.32 11.24
N GLN A 246 9.13 32.29 11.14
CA GLN A 246 7.70 32.01 11.07
C GLN A 246 7.38 31.06 9.89
N THR A 247 7.95 31.31 8.71
CA THR A 247 7.77 30.43 7.55
C THR A 247 8.30 29.01 7.82
N VAL A 248 9.52 28.88 8.33
CA VAL A 248 10.15 27.57 8.59
C VAL A 248 9.40 26.79 9.67
N ILE A 249 9.04 27.44 10.78
CA ILE A 249 8.31 26.80 11.86
C ILE A 249 6.91 26.35 11.40
N ARG A 250 6.20 27.14 10.58
CA ARG A 250 4.93 26.71 9.98
C ARG A 250 5.09 25.49 9.08
N ARG A 251 6.18 25.42 8.31
CA ARG A 251 6.51 24.22 7.52
C ARG A 251 6.73 23.03 8.46
N LEU A 252 7.57 23.16 9.49
CA LEU A 252 7.83 22.09 10.46
C LEU A 252 6.58 21.63 11.22
N MET A 253 5.66 22.54 11.56
CA MET A 253 4.37 22.20 12.19
C MET A 253 3.50 21.28 11.31
N LYS A 254 3.67 21.30 9.98
CA LYS A 254 3.01 20.34 9.08
C LYS A 254 3.65 18.94 9.16
N HIS A 255 4.90 18.82 9.62
CA HIS A 255 5.68 17.58 9.64
C HIS A 255 5.75 16.93 11.03
N THR A 256 5.97 17.72 12.08
CA THR A 256 6.02 17.28 13.48
C THR A 256 5.06 18.06 14.35
N SER A 257 4.52 17.39 15.38
CA SER A 257 3.62 17.97 16.37
C SER A 257 4.32 18.40 17.65
N THR A 258 5.61 18.09 17.85
CA THR A 258 6.28 18.26 19.14
C THR A 258 7.39 19.30 19.06
N PHE A 259 7.25 20.35 19.87
CA PHE A 259 8.18 21.47 19.98
C PHE A 259 8.68 21.57 21.42
N VAL A 260 9.92 22.00 21.61
CA VAL A 260 10.51 22.24 22.93
C VAL A 260 11.13 23.63 22.92
N ILE A 261 10.81 24.43 23.95
CA ILE A 261 11.47 25.70 24.20
C ILE A 261 12.60 25.45 25.19
N SER A 262 13.85 25.72 24.81
CA SER A 262 15.00 25.54 25.71
C SER A 262 15.47 26.86 26.30
N SER A 263 15.69 26.88 27.61
CA SER A 263 16.13 28.07 28.34
C SER A 263 17.52 27.89 28.92
N ALA A 264 18.31 28.96 28.92
CA ALA A 264 19.59 29.03 29.61
C ALA A 264 19.45 29.35 31.11
N ALA A 265 18.25 29.73 31.58
CA ALA A 265 17.99 30.07 32.97
C ALA A 265 17.00 29.10 33.62
N PHE A 266 17.28 28.68 34.85
CA PHE A 266 16.35 27.83 35.59
C PHE A 266 15.13 28.66 36.06
N PRO A 267 13.89 28.19 35.87
CA PRO A 267 12.71 28.94 36.24
C PRO A 267 12.59 29.06 37.77
N LYS A 268 11.95 30.14 38.22
CA LYS A 268 11.55 30.26 39.63
C LYS A 268 10.32 29.38 39.86
N LEU A 269 10.51 28.27 40.57
CA LEU A 269 9.44 27.37 40.99
C LEU A 269 8.79 27.97 42.25
N VAL A 270 7.64 28.64 42.10
CA VAL A 270 6.89 29.19 43.24
C VAL A 270 5.83 28.16 43.64
N VAL A 271 5.85 27.73 44.90
CA VAL A 271 5.09 26.57 45.39
C VAL A 271 3.81 26.96 46.16
N ASP A 272 3.67 28.22 46.59
CA ASP A 272 2.63 28.62 47.55
C ASP A 272 1.23 28.91 46.96
N GLU A 273 1.04 28.79 45.64
CA GLU A 273 -0.24 29.12 44.97
C GLU A 273 -0.66 28.00 44.00
N PHE A 274 -0.86 26.78 44.51
CA PHE A 274 -1.51 25.69 43.75
C PHE A 274 -2.95 25.45 44.23
N SER A 275 -3.68 26.51 44.59
CA SER A 275 -5.14 26.47 44.67
C SER A 275 -5.74 26.62 43.27
N ASP A 276 -6.96 26.10 43.05
CA ASP A 276 -7.68 26.27 41.78
C ASP A 276 -7.83 27.76 41.38
N ASP A 277 -7.78 28.68 42.34
CA ASP A 277 -7.82 30.14 42.12
C ASP A 277 -6.51 30.74 41.52
N ALA A 278 -5.38 30.05 41.61
CA ALA A 278 -4.08 30.54 41.14
C ALA A 278 -3.84 30.32 39.64
N LEU A 279 -4.56 29.37 39.03
CA LEU A 279 -4.60 29.15 37.57
C LEU A 279 -5.16 30.38 36.81
N GLU A 280 -5.93 31.24 37.48
CA GLU A 280 -6.43 32.49 36.90
C GLU A 280 -5.43 33.67 37.00
N GLN A 281 -4.39 33.58 37.86
CA GLN A 281 -3.50 34.70 38.16
C GLN A 281 -2.09 34.60 37.54
N HIS A 282 -1.65 33.42 37.11
CA HIS A 282 -0.33 33.23 36.50
C HIS A 282 -0.41 33.15 34.97
N PRO A 283 0.18 34.11 34.23
CA PRO A 283 0.14 34.07 32.76
C PRO A 283 0.89 32.85 32.23
N SER A 284 0.31 32.24 31.20
CA SER A 284 0.89 31.18 30.36
C SER A 284 2.26 31.56 29.82
N SER A 285 3.04 30.56 29.40
CA SER A 285 4.34 30.81 28.78
C SER A 285 4.17 31.64 27.50
N PRO A 286 4.72 32.87 27.42
CA PRO A 286 4.49 33.74 26.27
C PRO A 286 5.14 33.18 24.99
N HIS A 287 6.23 32.42 25.12
CA HIS A 287 6.85 31.68 24.03
C HIS A 287 5.93 30.56 23.51
N ALA A 288 5.32 29.79 24.40
CA ALA A 288 4.38 28.74 24.02
C ALA A 288 3.11 29.31 23.38
N ASP A 289 2.59 30.41 23.94
CA ASP A 289 1.45 31.13 23.39
C ASP A 289 1.73 31.68 21.99
N TYR A 290 2.95 32.15 21.75
CA TYR A 290 3.37 32.59 20.43
C TYR A 290 3.42 31.43 19.42
N LEU A 291 3.94 30.25 19.79
CA LEU A 291 3.89 29.07 18.92
C LEU A 291 2.46 28.61 18.63
N ARG A 292 1.58 28.62 19.64
CA ARG A 292 0.14 28.37 19.44
C ARG A 292 -0.53 29.44 18.59
N TYR A 293 -0.12 30.70 18.73
CA TYR A 293 -0.57 31.78 17.86
C TYR A 293 -0.13 31.54 16.41
N LEU A 294 1.11 31.11 16.17
CA LEU A 294 1.55 30.72 14.82
C LEU A 294 0.67 29.61 14.27
N LEU A 295 0.44 28.53 15.01
CA LEU A 295 -0.46 27.46 14.55
C LEU A 295 -1.87 27.99 14.21
N ARG A 296 -2.48 28.79 15.10
CA ARG A 296 -3.83 29.35 14.91
C ARG A 296 -3.93 30.33 13.74
N THR A 297 -2.84 31.05 13.44
CA THR A 297 -2.77 32.00 12.33
C THR A 297 -2.20 31.38 11.06
N GLN A 298 -2.05 30.06 11.03
CA GLN A 298 -1.67 29.37 9.82
C GLN A 298 -2.79 29.48 8.79
N GLU A 299 -2.42 29.81 7.56
CA GLU A 299 -3.36 29.85 6.46
C GLU A 299 -4.05 28.49 6.35
N SER A 300 -5.37 28.53 6.08
CA SER A 300 -6.10 27.29 5.86
C SER A 300 -5.48 26.52 4.71
N ALA A 301 -5.42 25.20 4.85
CA ALA A 301 -4.94 24.31 3.81
C ALA A 301 -5.57 24.70 2.46
N GLY A 302 -4.75 24.87 1.42
CA GLY A 302 -5.25 25.08 0.07
C GLY A 302 -6.05 23.87 -0.42
N VAL A 303 -6.75 24.00 -1.56
CA VAL A 303 -7.59 22.93 -2.11
C VAL A 303 -6.81 21.62 -2.28
N ILE A 304 -5.56 21.71 -2.75
CA ILE A 304 -4.65 20.56 -2.90
C ILE A 304 -4.33 19.93 -1.54
N ASP A 305 -3.92 20.72 -0.54
CA ASP A 305 -3.60 20.23 0.81
C ASP A 305 -4.81 19.55 1.49
N GLN A 306 -6.02 20.08 1.27
CA GLN A 306 -7.27 19.50 1.78
C GLN A 306 -7.59 18.17 1.11
N PHE A 307 -7.46 18.09 -0.22
CA PHE A 307 -7.69 16.86 -0.97
C PHE A 307 -6.64 15.79 -0.66
N ALA A 308 -5.39 16.20 -0.54
CA ALA A 308 -4.26 15.34 -0.21
C ALA A 308 -4.27 14.81 1.23
N HIS A 309 -5.15 15.33 2.09
CA HIS A 309 -5.21 14.92 3.49
C HIS A 309 -5.43 13.41 3.64
N GLY A 310 -4.48 12.75 4.30
CA GLY A 310 -4.48 11.29 4.49
C GLY A 310 -3.78 10.50 3.39
N TYR A 311 -3.41 11.15 2.28
CA TYR A 311 -2.62 10.55 1.20
C TYR A 311 -1.12 10.92 1.26
N GLN A 312 -0.72 11.80 2.18
CA GLN A 312 0.69 12.19 2.32
C GLN A 312 1.57 10.98 2.66
N ASP A 313 2.58 10.76 1.83
CA ASP A 313 3.50 9.60 1.84
C ASP A 313 2.79 8.24 1.89
N TYR A 314 1.55 8.16 1.39
CA TYR A 314 0.81 6.91 1.27
C TYR A 314 1.07 6.28 -0.10
N LEU A 315 1.59 5.05 -0.09
CA LEU A 315 1.97 4.32 -1.31
C LEU A 315 0.73 3.76 -2.01
N GLN A 316 0.44 4.24 -3.22
CA GLN A 316 -0.66 3.74 -4.06
C GLN A 316 -0.12 3.06 -5.31
N MET A 317 -0.75 1.98 -5.75
CA MET A 317 -0.43 1.42 -7.06
C MET A 317 -0.98 2.36 -8.16
N PRO A 318 -0.21 2.67 -9.20
CA PRO A 318 -0.72 3.41 -10.35
C PRO A 318 -1.92 2.68 -10.94
N LEU A 319 -2.91 3.46 -11.37
CA LEU A 319 -4.13 2.95 -11.96
C LEU A 319 -3.82 2.32 -13.32
N GLN A 320 -4.67 1.39 -13.75
CA GLN A 320 -4.57 0.78 -15.08
C GLN A 320 -5.93 0.80 -15.78
N PRO A 321 -6.46 1.97 -16.21
CA PRO A 321 -7.84 2.08 -16.72
C PRO A 321 -8.08 1.30 -18.02
N LEU A 322 -7.01 1.02 -18.79
CA LEU A 322 -7.09 0.15 -19.95
C LEU A 322 -7.37 -1.31 -19.55
N GLN A 323 -6.75 -1.77 -18.45
CA GLN A 323 -6.94 -3.11 -17.92
C GLN A 323 -8.21 -3.21 -17.07
N ASP A 324 -8.42 -2.30 -16.12
CA ASP A 324 -9.43 -2.39 -15.07
C ASP A 324 -10.57 -1.37 -15.27
N HIS A 325 -11.74 -1.65 -14.71
CA HIS A 325 -12.88 -0.71 -14.70
C HIS A 325 -12.82 0.18 -13.46
N LEU A 326 -12.64 1.49 -13.66
CA LEU A 326 -12.52 2.48 -12.58
C LEU A 326 -13.86 2.83 -11.91
N ASP A 327 -13.77 3.28 -10.65
CA ASP A 327 -14.72 4.20 -10.03
C ASP A 327 -14.26 5.65 -10.29
N TYR A 328 -15.13 6.47 -10.90
CA TYR A 328 -14.78 7.79 -11.43
C TYR A 328 -14.95 8.96 -10.44
N ASN A 329 -15.48 8.71 -9.23
CA ASN A 329 -15.90 9.78 -8.32
C ASN A 329 -14.82 10.79 -7.92
N THR A 330 -13.55 10.38 -7.90
CA THR A 330 -12.45 11.23 -7.48
C THR A 330 -11.97 12.18 -8.59
N TYR A 331 -11.85 11.71 -9.83
CA TYR A 331 -11.31 12.49 -10.95
C TYR A 331 -12.21 13.64 -11.40
N GLU A 332 -13.52 13.54 -11.16
CA GLU A 332 -14.48 14.56 -11.55
C GLU A 332 -14.55 15.74 -10.57
N LYS A 333 -13.86 15.64 -9.42
CA LYS A 333 -13.81 16.72 -8.43
C LYS A 333 -12.84 17.83 -8.78
N ASP A 334 -11.87 17.58 -9.66
CA ASP A 334 -10.87 18.58 -10.05
C ASP A 334 -11.41 19.50 -11.15
N PRO A 335 -11.75 20.76 -10.84
CA PRO A 335 -12.30 21.67 -11.83
C PRO A 335 -11.22 22.19 -12.80
N ILE A 336 -9.97 22.29 -12.37
CA ILE A 336 -8.89 22.93 -13.12
C ILE A 336 -8.55 22.10 -14.35
N LYS A 337 -8.46 20.76 -14.19
CA LYS A 337 -8.27 19.84 -15.31
C LYS A 337 -9.27 20.09 -16.44
N TYR A 338 -10.56 20.06 -16.13
CA TYR A 338 -11.61 20.22 -17.15
C TYR A 338 -11.70 21.63 -17.71
N GLN A 339 -11.35 22.66 -16.93
CA GLN A 339 -11.24 24.04 -17.43
C GLN A 339 -10.13 24.16 -18.49
N LEU A 340 -8.96 23.55 -18.24
CA LEU A 340 -7.86 23.54 -19.22
C LEU A 340 -8.25 22.80 -20.50
N TYR A 341 -8.90 21.64 -20.40
CA TYR A 341 -9.41 20.92 -21.57
C TYR A 341 -10.48 21.72 -22.33
N GLU A 342 -11.41 22.38 -21.63
CA GLU A 342 -12.43 23.22 -22.26
C GLU A 342 -11.80 24.39 -23.02
N SER A 343 -10.83 25.09 -22.43
CA SER A 343 -10.08 26.16 -23.10
C SER A 343 -9.29 25.65 -24.31
N ALA A 344 -8.71 24.44 -24.22
CA ALA A 344 -7.98 23.84 -25.33
C ALA A 344 -8.90 23.52 -26.52
N ILE A 345 -10.08 22.94 -26.23
CA ILE A 345 -11.09 22.65 -27.26
C ILE A 345 -11.64 23.95 -27.86
N GLU A 346 -11.92 24.97 -27.04
CA GLU A 346 -12.42 26.27 -27.49
C GLU A 346 -11.43 26.92 -28.46
N LYS A 347 -10.14 26.98 -28.08
CA LYS A 347 -9.10 27.56 -28.92
C LYS A 347 -8.91 26.78 -30.22
N ALA A 348 -8.91 25.45 -30.15
CA ALA A 348 -8.85 24.61 -31.34
C ALA A 348 -10.04 24.85 -32.29
N LEU A 349 -11.25 25.04 -31.75
CA LEU A 349 -12.45 25.34 -32.54
C LEU A 349 -12.40 26.72 -33.22
N GLN A 350 -11.84 27.72 -32.54
CA GLN A 350 -11.63 29.08 -33.07
C GLN A 350 -10.60 29.10 -34.20
N ASP A 351 -9.55 28.29 -34.10
CA ASP A 351 -8.49 28.20 -35.11
C ASP A 351 -8.93 27.43 -36.37
N ARG A 352 -10.03 26.66 -36.33
CA ARG A 352 -10.56 25.95 -37.50
C ARG A 352 -11.29 26.92 -38.44
N PRO A 353 -11.05 26.86 -39.77
CA PRO A 353 -11.69 27.75 -40.73
C PRO A 353 -13.22 27.57 -40.73
N VAL A 354 -13.95 28.67 -40.87
CA VAL A 354 -15.41 28.64 -41.11
C VAL A 354 -15.64 28.31 -42.59
N PRO A 355 -16.42 27.26 -42.94
CA PRO A 355 -16.72 26.96 -44.33
C PRO A 355 -17.46 28.12 -45.00
N THR A 356 -16.95 28.60 -46.15
CA THR A 356 -17.54 29.74 -46.88
C THR A 356 -18.45 29.35 -48.04
N ASN A 357 -18.51 28.05 -48.42
CA ASN A 357 -19.10 27.56 -49.68
C ASN A 357 -20.35 26.69 -49.51
N GLY A 358 -21.26 27.01 -48.58
CA GLY A 358 -22.52 26.28 -48.41
C GLY A 358 -22.39 24.86 -47.85
N GLU A 359 -21.19 24.44 -47.47
CA GLU A 359 -20.96 23.24 -46.66
C GLU A 359 -21.51 23.45 -45.24
N LEU A 360 -22.06 22.39 -44.65
CA LEU A 360 -22.52 22.42 -43.27
C LEU A 360 -21.33 22.68 -42.35
N ASP A 361 -21.37 23.79 -41.61
CA ASP A 361 -20.35 24.16 -40.62
C ASP A 361 -20.45 23.28 -39.37
N ILE A 362 -20.10 21.99 -39.49
CA ILE A 362 -20.14 21.00 -38.42
C ILE A 362 -18.73 20.43 -38.23
N THR A 363 -18.11 20.76 -37.09
CA THR A 363 -16.85 20.15 -36.66
C THR A 363 -17.12 18.84 -35.92
N VAL A 364 -16.47 17.75 -36.32
CA VAL A 364 -16.59 16.44 -35.66
C VAL A 364 -15.58 16.34 -34.53
N ILE A 365 -16.06 16.21 -33.30
CA ILE A 365 -15.23 16.00 -32.12
C ILE A 365 -15.40 14.56 -31.64
N MET A 366 -14.31 13.82 -31.44
CA MET A 366 -14.36 12.47 -30.86
C MET A 366 -13.67 12.48 -29.51
N VAL A 367 -14.44 12.26 -28.45
CA VAL A 367 -13.93 12.07 -27.08
C VAL A 367 -13.71 10.57 -26.88
N VAL A 368 -12.45 10.13 -26.82
CA VAL A 368 -12.06 8.73 -26.65
C VAL A 368 -11.59 8.45 -25.22
N GLY A 369 -12.24 7.49 -24.56
CA GLY A 369 -12.15 7.35 -23.10
C GLY A 369 -13.06 8.35 -22.39
N ALA A 370 -14.33 8.39 -22.76
CA ALA A 370 -15.26 9.44 -22.31
C ALA A 370 -15.57 9.39 -20.79
N GLY A 371 -15.31 8.29 -20.10
CA GLY A 371 -15.65 8.08 -18.71
C GLY A 371 -17.14 8.28 -18.47
N ARG A 372 -17.51 9.04 -17.44
CA ARG A 372 -18.92 9.45 -17.23
C ARG A 372 -19.30 10.71 -18.02
N GLY A 373 -18.47 11.18 -18.95
CA GLY A 373 -18.74 12.28 -19.87
C GLY A 373 -18.36 13.72 -19.45
N PRO A 374 -17.43 13.99 -18.52
CA PRO A 374 -17.06 15.39 -18.21
C PRO A 374 -16.41 16.11 -19.42
N LEU A 375 -15.57 15.44 -20.21
CA LEU A 375 -14.96 16.03 -21.41
C LEU A 375 -15.97 16.23 -22.55
N VAL A 376 -17.00 15.38 -22.63
CA VAL A 376 -18.14 15.59 -23.55
C VAL A 376 -18.85 16.90 -23.21
N ASN A 377 -19.08 17.16 -21.91
CA ASN A 377 -19.64 18.44 -21.46
C ASN A 377 -18.71 19.63 -21.80
N CYS A 378 -17.40 19.46 -21.64
CA CYS A 378 -16.42 20.50 -22.01
C CYS A 378 -16.49 20.82 -23.50
N ALA A 379 -16.54 19.80 -24.36
CA ALA A 379 -16.63 19.99 -25.81
C ALA A 379 -17.92 20.74 -26.22
N LEU A 380 -19.05 20.43 -25.60
CA LEU A 380 -20.31 21.15 -25.85
C LEU A 380 -20.23 22.61 -25.39
N ARG A 381 -19.73 22.88 -24.18
CA ARG A 381 -19.57 24.27 -23.68
C ARG A 381 -18.56 25.07 -24.50
N ALA A 382 -17.43 24.46 -24.88
CA ALA A 382 -16.43 25.07 -25.75
C ALA A 382 -17.02 25.43 -27.12
N SER A 383 -17.88 24.57 -27.69
CA SER A 383 -18.56 24.85 -28.95
C SER A 383 -19.53 26.04 -28.87
N GLU A 384 -20.24 26.17 -27.76
CA GLU A 384 -21.14 27.28 -27.50
C GLU A 384 -20.36 28.59 -27.33
N LYS A 385 -19.23 28.57 -26.60
CA LYS A 385 -18.32 29.73 -26.45
C LYS A 385 -17.67 30.17 -27.76
N ALA A 386 -17.22 29.21 -28.57
CA ALA A 386 -16.59 29.47 -29.86
C ALA A 386 -17.61 29.80 -30.96
N ALA A 387 -18.92 29.67 -30.70
CA ALA A 387 -20.00 29.81 -31.67
C ALA A 387 -19.80 28.92 -32.92
N ARG A 388 -19.43 27.64 -32.70
CA ARG A 388 -19.21 26.64 -33.76
C ARG A 388 -20.18 25.49 -33.59
N ASN A 389 -20.78 24.97 -34.67
CA ASN A 389 -21.58 23.75 -34.55
C ASN A 389 -20.66 22.53 -34.48
N VAL A 390 -20.98 21.63 -33.57
CA VAL A 390 -20.21 20.41 -33.37
C VAL A 390 -21.11 19.19 -33.39
N ARG A 391 -20.53 18.07 -33.79
CA ARG A 391 -21.09 16.74 -33.58
C ARG A 391 -20.09 15.93 -32.79
N VAL A 392 -20.51 15.44 -31.63
CA VAL A 392 -19.61 14.80 -30.67
C VAL A 392 -19.82 13.30 -30.67
N TYR A 393 -18.73 12.52 -30.71
CA TYR A 393 -18.74 11.10 -30.41
C TYR A 393 -18.12 10.86 -29.03
N ALA A 394 -18.78 10.09 -28.19
CA ALA A 394 -18.29 9.69 -26.87
C ALA A 394 -18.01 8.18 -26.88
N VAL A 395 -16.73 7.81 -27.01
CA VAL A 395 -16.28 6.41 -27.09
C VAL A 395 -15.81 5.95 -25.71
N GLU A 396 -16.41 4.89 -25.18
CA GLU A 396 -16.10 4.34 -23.87
C GLU A 396 -16.17 2.81 -23.86
N LYS A 397 -15.18 2.15 -23.26
CA LYS A 397 -15.11 0.68 -23.17
C LYS A 397 -15.65 0.13 -21.86
N ASN A 398 -15.68 0.92 -20.79
CA ASN A 398 -16.15 0.52 -19.47
C ASN A 398 -17.69 0.46 -19.48
N PRO A 399 -18.30 -0.72 -19.32
CA PRO A 399 -19.76 -0.87 -19.42
C PRO A 399 -20.51 -0.08 -18.34
N ASN A 400 -19.90 0.12 -17.17
CA ASN A 400 -20.53 0.85 -16.07
C ASN A 400 -20.56 2.37 -16.34
N ALA A 401 -19.46 2.90 -16.86
CA ALA A 401 -19.41 4.30 -17.32
C ALA A 401 -20.34 4.52 -18.51
N PHE A 402 -20.44 3.52 -19.40
CA PHE A 402 -21.32 3.57 -20.57
C PHE A 402 -22.79 3.78 -20.20
N ILE A 403 -23.28 3.11 -19.15
CA ILE A 403 -24.64 3.33 -18.61
C ILE A 403 -24.84 4.80 -18.19
N THR A 404 -23.83 5.42 -17.60
CA THR A 404 -23.92 6.84 -17.19
C THR A 404 -24.05 7.75 -18.40
N ILE A 405 -23.27 7.53 -19.46
CA ILE A 405 -23.34 8.34 -20.67
C ILE A 405 -24.60 8.05 -21.51
N GLN A 406 -25.18 6.84 -21.43
CA GLN A 406 -26.52 6.56 -21.98
C GLN A 406 -27.59 7.44 -21.33
N ASN A 407 -27.59 7.52 -19.99
CA ASN A 407 -28.51 8.39 -19.26
C ASN A 407 -28.31 9.86 -19.61
N LYS A 408 -27.05 10.34 -19.70
CA LYS A 408 -26.76 11.71 -20.11
C LYS A 408 -27.16 12.01 -21.56
N LYS A 409 -26.98 11.05 -22.47
CA LYS A 409 -27.50 11.18 -23.85
C LYS A 409 -29.01 11.40 -23.85
N ALA A 410 -29.76 10.57 -23.13
CA ALA A 410 -31.22 10.63 -23.11
C ALA A 410 -31.77 11.90 -22.42
N SER A 411 -31.09 12.40 -21.39
CA SER A 411 -31.62 13.48 -20.54
C SER A 411 -31.01 14.87 -20.79
N ILE A 412 -29.78 14.95 -21.30
CA ILE A 412 -29.01 16.21 -21.37
C ILE A 412 -28.50 16.48 -22.79
N TRP A 413 -27.85 15.51 -23.43
CA TRP A 413 -27.11 15.77 -24.66
C TRP A 413 -27.95 15.62 -25.94
N GLY A 414 -28.97 14.78 -25.93
CA GLY A 414 -29.84 14.50 -27.07
C GLY A 414 -29.07 13.97 -28.28
N ASP A 415 -29.38 14.52 -29.46
CA ASP A 415 -28.83 14.09 -30.74
C ASP A 415 -27.48 14.73 -31.07
N ARG A 416 -27.03 15.74 -30.31
CA ARG A 416 -25.70 16.35 -30.49
C ARG A 416 -24.54 15.40 -30.18
N VAL A 417 -24.79 14.37 -29.37
CA VAL A 417 -23.77 13.40 -28.91
C VAL A 417 -24.13 11.98 -29.34
N ASN A 418 -23.24 11.35 -30.09
CA ASN A 418 -23.29 9.93 -30.43
C ASN A 418 -22.45 9.13 -29.44
N ILE A 419 -23.06 8.22 -28.69
CA ILE A 419 -22.35 7.37 -27.74
C ILE A 419 -21.94 6.05 -28.40
N VAL A 420 -20.73 5.58 -28.09
CA VAL A 420 -20.14 4.37 -28.69
C VAL A 420 -19.56 3.49 -27.58
N PHE A 421 -20.10 2.28 -27.43
CA PHE A 421 -19.56 1.28 -26.52
C PHE A 421 -18.49 0.45 -27.24
N SER A 422 -17.23 0.85 -27.11
CA SER A 422 -16.12 0.18 -27.80
C SER A 422 -14.78 0.55 -27.19
N ASP A 423 -13.80 -0.33 -27.34
CA ASP A 423 -12.39 0.04 -27.21
C ASP A 423 -12.01 0.87 -28.44
N MET A 424 -11.48 2.08 -28.21
CA MET A 424 -11.11 3.01 -29.28
C MET A 424 -10.18 2.39 -30.32
N ARG A 425 -9.33 1.43 -29.94
CA ARG A 425 -8.38 0.77 -30.86
C ARG A 425 -9.09 -0.14 -31.87
N THR A 426 -10.27 -0.65 -31.50
CA THR A 426 -11.03 -1.62 -32.31
C THR A 426 -12.24 -1.02 -33.01
N TRP A 427 -12.66 0.19 -32.60
CA TRP A 427 -13.81 0.85 -33.18
C TRP A 427 -13.60 1.15 -34.67
N LYS A 428 -14.68 1.09 -35.45
CA LYS A 428 -14.71 1.53 -36.85
C LYS A 428 -15.58 2.77 -36.92
N ALA A 429 -14.93 3.94 -36.93
CA ALA A 429 -15.64 5.21 -36.94
C ALA A 429 -16.42 5.39 -38.26
N PRO A 430 -17.67 5.87 -38.22
CA PRO A 430 -18.48 6.07 -39.42
C PRO A 430 -17.99 7.26 -40.27
N GLU A 431 -17.16 8.13 -39.70
CA GLU A 431 -16.54 9.28 -40.34
C GLU A 431 -15.27 9.68 -39.57
N LYS A 432 -14.49 10.63 -40.09
CA LYS A 432 -13.27 11.11 -39.42
C LYS A 432 -13.50 12.34 -38.54
N ALA A 433 -12.79 12.41 -37.42
CA ALA A 433 -12.73 13.52 -36.49
C ALA A 433 -11.92 14.69 -37.04
N ASP A 434 -12.38 15.90 -36.76
CA ASP A 434 -11.60 17.13 -36.87
C ASP A 434 -10.75 17.36 -35.60
N ILE A 435 -11.29 16.98 -34.44
CA ILE A 435 -10.63 17.08 -33.14
C ILE A 435 -10.82 15.77 -32.37
N LEU A 436 -9.74 15.11 -32.01
CA LEU A 436 -9.72 13.93 -31.14
C LEU A 436 -9.31 14.36 -29.72
N VAL A 437 -10.17 14.12 -28.74
CA VAL A 437 -9.96 14.51 -27.34
C VAL A 437 -9.85 13.28 -26.46
N SER A 438 -8.85 13.22 -25.58
CA SER A 438 -8.69 12.15 -24.61
C SER A 438 -8.10 12.67 -23.30
N GLU A 439 -8.30 11.93 -22.22
CA GLU A 439 -7.56 12.10 -20.97
C GLU A 439 -7.25 10.71 -20.44
N LEU A 440 -6.07 10.22 -20.80
CA LEU A 440 -5.58 8.86 -20.54
C LEU A 440 -4.20 8.92 -19.87
N LEU A 441 -3.92 10.02 -19.17
CA LEU A 441 -2.60 10.32 -18.63
C LEU A 441 -2.50 9.81 -17.20
N GLY A 442 -1.41 9.12 -16.89
CA GLY A 442 -1.05 8.83 -15.51
C GLY A 442 -0.05 9.85 -14.96
N SER A 443 0.38 9.66 -13.71
CA SER A 443 1.36 10.52 -13.03
C SER A 443 2.75 10.60 -13.69
N PHE A 444 3.05 9.73 -14.67
CA PHE A 444 4.26 9.76 -15.49
C PHE A 444 3.95 10.04 -16.96
N GLY A 445 2.76 10.59 -17.25
CA GLY A 445 2.26 10.87 -18.59
C GLY A 445 1.78 9.61 -19.30
N ASP A 446 2.71 8.74 -19.69
CA ASP A 446 2.43 7.58 -20.55
C ASP A 446 2.13 6.26 -19.80
N ASN A 447 2.18 6.26 -18.46
CA ASN A 447 2.04 5.05 -17.63
C ASN A 447 0.62 4.46 -17.54
N GLU A 448 -0.35 5.09 -18.20
CA GLU A 448 -1.72 4.58 -18.39
C GLU A 448 -2.01 4.20 -19.85
N LEU A 449 -0.95 4.04 -20.66
CA LEU A 449 -1.00 3.56 -22.04
C LEU A 449 -1.73 4.50 -23.01
N SER A 450 -1.67 5.80 -22.76
CA SER A 450 -2.14 6.83 -23.69
C SER A 450 -1.53 6.67 -25.10
N PRO A 451 -0.20 6.41 -25.29
CA PRO A 451 0.36 6.25 -26.63
C PRO A 451 -0.31 5.13 -27.41
N GLU A 452 -0.40 3.93 -26.82
CA GLU A 452 -1.01 2.75 -27.44
C GLU A 452 -2.49 2.95 -27.77
N CYS A 453 -3.21 3.70 -26.94
CA CYS A 453 -4.63 3.98 -27.14
C CYS A 453 -4.84 4.99 -28.27
N LEU A 454 -4.10 6.09 -28.27
CA LEU A 454 -4.22 7.16 -29.26
C LEU A 454 -3.69 6.76 -30.63
N ASP A 455 -2.64 5.94 -30.68
CA ASP A 455 -2.15 5.34 -31.94
C ASP A 455 -3.25 4.52 -32.63
N GLY A 456 -3.99 3.71 -31.86
CA GLY A 456 -5.11 2.93 -32.40
C GLY A 456 -6.35 3.77 -32.75
N ALA A 457 -6.50 4.94 -32.13
CA ALA A 457 -7.57 5.89 -32.43
C ALA A 457 -7.22 6.87 -33.57
N GLN A 458 -5.94 6.99 -33.93
CA GLN A 458 -5.46 7.96 -34.92
C GLN A 458 -6.08 7.76 -36.30
N LYS A 459 -6.42 6.52 -36.68
CA LYS A 459 -7.13 6.21 -37.94
C LYS A 459 -8.49 6.90 -38.07
N PHE A 460 -9.05 7.41 -36.96
CA PHE A 460 -10.29 8.20 -36.99
C PHE A 460 -10.02 9.68 -37.26
N LEU A 461 -8.78 10.15 -37.22
CA LEU A 461 -8.45 11.57 -37.32
C LEU A 461 -8.24 11.97 -38.79
N LYS A 462 -8.77 13.13 -39.20
CA LYS A 462 -8.47 13.71 -40.52
C LYS A 462 -6.97 14.03 -40.66
N PRO A 463 -6.43 14.13 -41.88
CA PRO A 463 -5.03 14.53 -42.09
C PRO A 463 -4.67 15.91 -41.52
N ASP A 464 -5.62 16.85 -41.44
CA ASP A 464 -5.50 18.16 -40.79
C ASP A 464 -6.05 18.17 -39.35
N GLY A 465 -6.43 17.00 -38.83
CA GLY A 465 -7.08 16.86 -37.54
C GLY A 465 -6.14 17.14 -36.38
N ILE A 466 -6.73 17.61 -35.28
CA ILE A 466 -6.04 18.01 -34.05
C ILE A 466 -6.25 16.92 -32.98
N SER A 467 -5.19 16.54 -32.28
CA SER A 467 -5.31 15.76 -31.04
C SER A 467 -5.17 16.67 -29.81
N ILE A 468 -5.97 16.41 -28.79
CA ILE A 468 -5.91 17.03 -27.47
C ILE A 468 -5.87 15.88 -26.43
N PRO A 469 -4.77 15.67 -25.71
CA PRO A 469 -3.55 16.48 -25.72
C PRO A 469 -2.77 16.37 -27.03
N TYR A 470 -2.06 17.46 -27.37
CA TYR A 470 -1.09 17.46 -28.49
C TYR A 470 0.15 16.64 -28.13
N ASN A 471 0.69 16.82 -26.92
CA ASN A 471 1.82 16.03 -26.45
C ASN A 471 1.84 15.91 -24.93
N TYR A 472 2.73 15.04 -24.46
CA TYR A 472 3.10 14.97 -23.06
C TYR A 472 4.53 14.45 -22.89
N THR A 473 5.21 14.99 -21.89
CA THR A 473 6.62 14.73 -21.57
C THR A 473 6.73 14.23 -20.14
N ALA A 474 7.40 13.09 -19.97
CA ALA A 474 7.72 12.57 -18.65
C ALA A 474 8.96 13.25 -18.08
N PHE A 475 8.97 13.53 -16.78
CA PHE A 475 10.09 14.15 -16.07
C PHE A 475 10.53 13.27 -14.92
N VAL A 476 11.85 13.23 -14.66
CA VAL A 476 12.44 12.48 -13.54
C VAL A 476 13.33 13.36 -12.68
N ALA A 477 13.40 13.07 -11.38
CA ALA A 477 14.32 13.72 -10.44
C ALA A 477 14.86 12.71 -9.42
N PRO A 478 16.17 12.66 -9.15
CA PRO A 478 16.71 11.86 -8.06
C PRO A 478 16.24 12.41 -6.71
N MET A 479 15.76 11.55 -5.81
CA MET A 479 15.18 11.98 -4.53
C MET A 479 15.67 11.19 -3.31
N MET A 480 15.66 11.87 -2.17
CA MET A 480 15.86 11.28 -0.86
C MET A 480 14.53 11.19 -0.10
N SER A 481 14.22 9.99 0.40
CA SER A 481 13.12 9.75 1.34
C SER A 481 13.33 8.42 2.04
N ASN A 482 13.87 8.48 3.26
CA ASN A 482 14.03 7.28 4.08
C ASN A 482 12.67 6.68 4.45
N LYS A 483 11.67 7.54 4.71
CA LYS A 483 10.31 7.10 5.03
C LYS A 483 9.72 6.24 3.90
N LEU A 484 9.69 6.74 2.67
CA LEU A 484 9.09 6.01 1.54
C LEU A 484 9.86 4.72 1.24
N HIS A 485 11.19 4.74 1.35
CA HIS A 485 12.00 3.53 1.17
C HIS A 485 11.70 2.47 2.24
N ASN A 486 11.59 2.87 3.50
CA ASN A 486 11.22 1.98 4.60
C ASN A 486 9.79 1.46 4.45
N ASP A 487 8.84 2.29 4.00
CA ASP A 487 7.46 1.87 3.77
C ASP A 487 7.37 0.80 2.65
N VAL A 488 8.11 0.98 1.55
CA VAL A 488 8.20 -0.04 0.48
C VAL A 488 8.92 -1.30 0.98
N SER A 489 10.03 -1.14 1.70
CA SER A 489 10.80 -2.26 2.26
C SER A 489 10.02 -3.04 3.32
N GLY A 490 9.10 -2.37 4.03
CA GLY A 490 8.23 -2.94 5.05
C GLY A 490 7.27 -4.01 4.54
N PHE A 491 6.98 -4.03 3.22
CA PHE A 491 6.23 -5.13 2.59
C PHE A 491 6.99 -6.46 2.58
N LYS A 492 8.32 -6.45 2.79
CA LYS A 492 9.19 -7.65 2.79
C LYS A 492 9.15 -8.47 1.50
N GLU A 493 8.84 -7.82 0.37
CA GLU A 493 8.76 -8.41 -0.95
C GLU A 493 9.69 -7.64 -1.91
N ALA A 494 10.75 -8.28 -2.42
CA ALA A 494 11.74 -7.62 -3.28
C ALA A 494 11.14 -7.02 -4.57
N ALA A 495 10.03 -7.60 -5.07
CA ALA A 495 9.29 -7.10 -6.23
C ALA A 495 8.68 -5.71 -6.01
N ARG A 496 8.41 -5.32 -4.75
CA ARG A 496 7.88 -3.99 -4.39
C ARG A 496 8.88 -2.88 -4.65
N LEU A 497 10.17 -3.15 -4.42
CA LEU A 497 11.28 -2.23 -4.78
C LEU A 497 11.56 -2.20 -6.29
N GLU A 498 10.83 -2.98 -7.09
CA GLU A 498 10.85 -2.96 -8.56
C GLU A 498 9.48 -2.54 -9.13
N SER A 499 8.65 -1.89 -8.32
CA SER A 499 7.34 -1.36 -8.72
C SER A 499 7.29 0.15 -8.48
N SER A 500 6.56 0.86 -9.33
CA SER A 500 6.31 2.30 -9.18
C SER A 500 5.07 2.56 -8.34
N TYR A 501 5.02 3.68 -7.62
CA TYR A 501 3.92 4.05 -6.73
C TYR A 501 3.46 5.48 -6.98
N VAL A 502 2.15 5.73 -7.02
CA VAL A 502 1.60 7.09 -6.94
C VAL A 502 1.60 7.52 -5.48
N VAL A 503 2.19 8.68 -5.16
CA VAL A 503 2.40 9.12 -3.78
C VAL A 503 2.34 10.64 -3.70
N MET A 504 1.54 11.19 -2.79
CA MET A 504 1.64 12.61 -2.44
C MET A 504 2.86 12.83 -1.55
N PHE A 505 3.95 13.37 -2.11
CA PHE A 505 5.18 13.59 -1.38
C PHE A 505 5.02 14.57 -0.22
N LYS A 506 5.51 14.15 0.96
CA LYS A 506 5.65 15.01 2.14
C LYS A 506 7.05 14.90 2.73
N SER A 507 7.49 13.72 3.15
CA SER A 507 8.84 13.50 3.67
C SER A 507 9.84 13.18 2.55
N VAL A 508 10.03 14.14 1.66
CA VAL A 508 10.87 14.03 0.45
C VAL A 508 11.72 15.28 0.26
N SER A 509 12.95 15.08 -0.18
CA SER A 509 13.81 16.15 -0.71
C SER A 509 14.40 15.71 -2.05
N LEU A 510 14.37 16.59 -3.04
CA LEU A 510 14.97 16.34 -4.36
C LEU A 510 16.47 16.62 -4.29
N LEU A 511 17.29 15.74 -4.86
CA LEU A 511 18.74 15.93 -4.94
C LEU A 511 19.14 16.83 -6.12
N ALA A 512 18.25 17.00 -7.09
CA ALA A 512 18.37 17.90 -8.23
C ALA A 512 16.97 18.16 -8.81
N GLU A 513 16.81 19.27 -9.53
CA GLU A 513 15.55 19.64 -10.19
C GLU A 513 15.11 18.61 -11.24
N PRO A 514 13.79 18.42 -11.45
CA PRO A 514 13.26 17.52 -12.47
C PRO A 514 13.73 17.86 -13.88
N LYS A 515 14.06 16.83 -14.66
CA LYS A 515 14.45 16.96 -16.08
C LYS A 515 13.59 16.08 -16.97
N PRO A 516 13.27 16.51 -18.21
CA PRO A 516 12.48 15.72 -19.14
C PRO A 516 13.28 14.49 -19.59
N ILE A 517 12.60 13.36 -19.79
CA ILE A 517 13.25 12.12 -20.25
C ILE A 517 12.79 11.65 -21.63
N TRP A 518 11.51 11.78 -21.95
CA TRP A 518 10.96 11.52 -23.27
C TRP A 518 9.59 12.15 -23.44
N THR A 519 9.16 12.26 -24.71
CA THR A 519 7.90 12.88 -25.13
C THR A 519 7.15 11.95 -26.09
N PHE A 520 5.83 12.02 -26.04
CA PHE A 520 4.93 11.46 -27.06
C PHE A 520 4.09 12.58 -27.66
N GLU A 521 3.94 12.57 -28.98
CA GLU A 521 3.16 13.56 -29.73
C GLU A 521 2.00 12.89 -30.48
N HIS A 522 0.87 13.58 -30.52
CA HIS A 522 -0.38 13.12 -31.12
C HIS A 522 -0.94 14.17 -32.08
N PRO A 523 -1.28 13.80 -33.33
CA PRO A 523 -1.09 12.48 -33.94
C PRO A 523 0.40 12.14 -34.18
N ASN A 524 0.78 10.88 -33.99
CA ASN A 524 2.06 10.33 -34.42
C ASN A 524 2.07 10.15 -35.94
N ARG A 525 2.52 11.18 -36.66
CA ARG A 525 2.62 11.18 -38.14
C ARG A 525 3.94 10.59 -38.66
N VAL A 526 4.90 10.31 -37.77
CA VAL A 526 6.25 9.88 -38.14
C VAL A 526 6.31 8.37 -38.27
N ASP A 527 5.80 7.66 -37.27
CA ASP A 527 5.92 6.20 -37.20
C ASP A 527 4.70 5.45 -37.72
N LEU A 528 3.55 6.14 -37.80
CA LEU A 528 2.28 5.52 -38.18
C LEU A 528 1.78 6.01 -39.53
N LEU A 529 1.30 5.06 -40.33
CA LEU A 529 0.59 5.37 -41.56
C LEU A 529 -0.82 5.89 -41.22
N PRO A 530 -1.32 6.89 -41.96
CA PRO A 530 -2.72 7.29 -41.85
C PRO A 530 -3.64 6.09 -42.14
N ASP A 531 -4.73 5.97 -41.37
CA ASP A 531 -5.82 5.01 -41.59
C ASP A 531 -5.48 3.52 -41.39
N GLU A 532 -4.30 3.20 -40.85
CA GLU A 532 -3.89 1.83 -40.55
C GLU A 532 -3.72 1.58 -39.05
N ASP A 533 -3.88 0.32 -38.64
CA ASP A 533 -3.59 -0.11 -37.28
C ASP A 533 -2.06 -0.34 -37.11
N PRO A 534 -1.46 0.09 -35.98
CA PRO A 534 -0.04 -0.17 -35.73
C PRO A 534 0.26 -1.68 -35.76
N LEU A 535 1.23 -2.09 -36.59
CA LEU A 535 1.65 -3.49 -36.71
C LEU A 535 2.32 -4.01 -35.43
N SER A 536 2.97 -3.12 -34.68
CA SER A 536 3.60 -3.42 -33.40
C SER A 536 3.60 -2.18 -32.52
N ASN A 537 4.06 -2.31 -31.27
CA ASN A 537 4.23 -1.19 -30.36
C ASN A 537 5.70 -0.74 -30.22
N HIS A 538 6.60 -1.24 -31.07
CA HIS A 538 8.03 -0.98 -30.90
C HIS A 538 8.40 0.48 -31.14
N HIS A 539 7.62 1.23 -31.92
CA HIS A 539 7.81 2.67 -32.11
C HIS A 539 7.52 3.48 -30.82
N ASN A 540 6.81 2.91 -29.85
CA ASN A 540 6.57 3.51 -28.53
C ASN A 540 7.59 3.08 -27.45
N VAL A 541 8.61 2.29 -27.81
CA VAL A 541 9.74 1.99 -26.92
C VAL A 541 10.57 3.26 -26.73
N ARG A 542 11.06 3.49 -25.51
CA ARG A 542 11.91 4.64 -25.19
C ARG A 542 13.11 4.19 -24.36
N TYR A 543 14.22 4.89 -24.55
CA TYR A 543 15.36 4.90 -23.63
C TYR A 543 15.72 6.35 -23.37
N GLY A 544 15.93 6.70 -22.10
CA GLY A 544 16.45 7.99 -21.70
C GLY A 544 17.54 7.82 -20.65
N SER A 545 18.62 8.57 -20.79
CA SER A 545 19.70 8.67 -19.81
C SER A 545 19.89 10.11 -19.44
N ILE A 546 19.49 10.45 -18.22
CA ILE A 546 19.51 11.84 -17.73
C ILE A 546 20.58 11.98 -16.66
N GLU A 547 21.45 12.96 -16.85
CA GLU A 547 22.52 13.27 -15.91
C GLU A 547 22.13 14.48 -15.05
N PHE A 548 22.26 14.32 -13.75
CA PHE A 548 22.06 15.34 -12.73
C PHE A 548 23.37 15.61 -12.01
N THR A 549 23.58 16.85 -11.60
CA THR A 549 24.67 17.19 -10.69
C THR A 549 24.05 17.42 -9.33
N SER A 550 24.56 16.73 -8.30
CA SER A 550 24.10 16.96 -6.94
C SER A 550 24.95 18.04 -6.28
N ASP A 551 24.34 19.15 -5.88
CA ASP A 551 25.08 20.27 -5.27
C ASP A 551 25.63 19.93 -3.88
N ALA A 552 24.95 19.04 -3.15
CA ALA A 552 25.31 18.64 -1.80
C ALA A 552 25.12 17.14 -1.58
N GLY A 553 25.99 16.53 -0.76
CA GLY A 553 25.99 15.07 -0.57
C GLY A 553 24.71 14.56 0.08
N GLY A 554 24.13 13.45 -0.37
CA GLY A 554 22.81 12.97 0.06
C GLY A 554 22.63 11.46 -0.07
N MET A 555 21.55 10.92 0.49
CA MET A 555 21.21 9.49 0.35
C MET A 555 20.05 9.35 -0.64
N LEU A 556 20.34 8.83 -1.83
CA LEU A 556 19.35 8.55 -2.86
C LEU A 556 18.54 7.31 -2.48
N HIS A 557 17.21 7.44 -2.50
CA HIS A 557 16.28 6.35 -2.15
C HIS A 557 15.41 5.91 -3.33
N GLY A 558 15.30 6.76 -4.35
CA GLY A 558 14.61 6.46 -5.59
C GLY A 558 14.55 7.67 -6.51
N VAL A 559 13.67 7.61 -7.49
CA VAL A 559 13.46 8.63 -8.50
C VAL A 559 12.00 9.09 -8.44
N ALA A 560 11.79 10.40 -8.32
CA ALA A 560 10.49 11.03 -8.48
C ALA A 560 10.17 11.16 -9.96
N GLY A 561 8.90 10.95 -10.32
CA GLY A 561 8.39 11.11 -11.67
C GLY A 561 7.21 12.09 -11.70
N TYR A 562 7.18 12.89 -12.77
CA TYR A 562 6.16 13.89 -13.05
C TYR A 562 5.82 13.87 -14.54
N PHE A 563 4.86 14.68 -14.96
CA PHE A 563 4.62 14.95 -16.37
C PHE A 563 4.21 16.40 -16.62
N GLU A 564 4.41 16.83 -17.86
CA GLU A 564 3.83 18.01 -18.47
C GLU A 564 3.11 17.61 -19.75
N SER A 565 1.97 18.23 -20.06
CA SER A 565 1.21 18.00 -21.28
C SER A 565 0.76 19.32 -21.89
N VAL A 566 1.14 19.53 -23.15
CA VAL A 566 0.55 20.58 -23.97
C VAL A 566 -0.76 20.04 -24.50
N LEU A 567 -1.88 20.61 -24.03
CA LEU A 567 -3.20 20.25 -24.50
C LEU A 567 -3.41 20.77 -25.92
N TYR A 568 -3.20 22.07 -26.12
CA TYR A 568 -3.24 22.73 -27.43
C TYR A 568 -2.49 24.06 -27.37
N LYS A 569 -1.49 24.24 -28.26
CA LYS A 569 -0.63 25.44 -28.35
C LYS A 569 0.02 25.82 -27.00
N ASP A 570 -0.47 26.87 -26.35
CA ASP A 570 0.02 27.48 -25.11
C ASP A 570 -0.69 26.96 -23.85
N ILE A 571 -1.67 26.07 -24.00
CA ILE A 571 -2.43 25.54 -22.86
C ILE A 571 -1.68 24.32 -22.30
N LEU A 572 -0.94 24.56 -21.21
CA LEU A 572 -0.16 23.59 -20.48
C LEU A 572 -0.92 23.02 -19.28
N MET A 573 -0.84 21.70 -19.11
CA MET A 573 -1.25 20.98 -17.91
C MET A 573 -0.02 20.29 -17.31
N SER A 574 0.29 20.54 -16.04
CA SER A 574 1.55 20.08 -15.44
C SER A 574 1.39 19.68 -13.97
N ILE A 575 2.10 18.62 -13.58
CA ILE A 575 2.37 18.28 -12.18
C ILE A 575 3.85 18.41 -11.80
N ASN A 576 4.69 18.90 -12.72
CA ASN A 576 6.07 19.26 -12.41
C ASN A 576 6.06 20.40 -11.38
N PRO A 577 6.77 20.30 -10.23
CA PRO A 577 6.71 21.29 -9.16
C PRO A 577 6.92 22.75 -9.61
N GLU A 578 7.83 23.00 -10.55
CA GLU A 578 8.14 24.37 -11.02
C GLU A 578 7.02 24.97 -11.87
N THR A 579 6.32 24.14 -12.66
CA THR A 579 5.31 24.57 -13.63
C THR A 579 3.90 24.08 -13.27
N HIS A 580 3.70 23.62 -12.03
CA HIS A 580 2.49 22.93 -11.60
C HIS A 580 1.24 23.77 -11.87
N SER A 581 0.22 23.17 -12.49
CA SER A 581 -1.03 23.86 -12.79
C SER A 581 -1.73 24.29 -11.48
N PRO A 582 -1.94 25.59 -11.23
CA PRO A 582 -2.42 26.07 -9.93
C PRO A 582 -3.80 25.48 -9.57
N GLY A 583 -3.88 24.85 -8.40
CA GLY A 583 -5.13 24.28 -7.88
C GLY A 583 -5.54 22.93 -8.46
N MET A 584 -4.77 22.34 -9.37
CA MET A 584 -5.00 20.99 -9.89
C MET A 584 -4.57 19.93 -8.86
N PHE A 585 -5.35 18.87 -8.69
CA PHE A 585 -5.07 17.81 -7.70
C PHE A 585 -5.41 16.40 -8.20
N SER A 586 -5.70 16.25 -9.49
CA SER A 586 -6.04 14.97 -10.13
C SER A 586 -4.92 13.92 -10.05
N TRP A 587 -3.65 14.35 -9.99
CA TRP A 587 -2.51 13.45 -9.97
C TRP A 587 -1.55 13.82 -8.84
N PHE A 588 -1.14 12.83 -8.08
CA PHE A 588 0.08 12.93 -7.28
C PHE A 588 1.29 12.48 -8.10
N PRO A 589 2.52 12.87 -7.72
CA PRO A 589 3.74 12.35 -8.33
C PRO A 589 3.84 10.82 -8.29
N ILE A 590 4.70 10.26 -9.14
CA ILE A 590 5.04 8.84 -9.10
C ILE A 590 6.43 8.64 -8.47
N TYR A 591 6.64 7.54 -7.77
CA TYR A 591 7.87 7.16 -7.10
C TYR A 591 8.40 5.84 -7.66
N PHE A 592 9.64 5.85 -8.13
CA PHE A 592 10.39 4.68 -8.57
C PHE A 592 11.49 4.37 -7.52
N PRO A 593 11.26 3.41 -6.61
CA PRO A 593 12.23 3.06 -5.59
C PRO A 593 13.50 2.45 -6.19
N ILE A 594 14.62 2.53 -5.46
CA ILE A 594 15.78 1.68 -5.70
C ILE A 594 15.96 0.67 -4.58
N LYS A 595 16.41 -0.54 -4.91
CA LYS A 595 16.56 -1.63 -3.94
C LYS A 595 17.50 -1.29 -2.79
N THR A 596 18.64 -0.69 -3.11
CA THR A 596 19.67 -0.33 -2.16
C THR A 596 19.88 1.17 -2.25
N PRO A 597 19.64 1.93 -1.18
CA PRO A 597 19.94 3.36 -1.15
C PRO A 597 21.40 3.62 -1.51
N LEU A 598 21.66 4.70 -2.24
CA LEU A 598 23.00 5.08 -2.68
C LEU A 598 23.40 6.39 -2.03
N TYR A 599 24.56 6.43 -1.39
CA TYR A 599 25.15 7.70 -1.00
C TYR A 599 25.67 8.41 -2.26
N VAL A 600 25.28 9.66 -2.43
CA VAL A 600 25.68 10.53 -3.53
C VAL A 600 26.56 11.61 -2.92
N PRO A 601 27.88 11.61 -3.15
CA PRO A 601 28.74 12.68 -2.66
C PRO A 601 28.38 14.04 -3.27
N ALA A 602 28.73 15.13 -2.59
CA ALA A 602 28.59 16.46 -3.17
C ALA A 602 29.37 16.56 -4.49
N LYS A 603 28.79 17.26 -5.47
CA LYS A 603 29.30 17.44 -6.83
C LYS A 603 29.39 16.15 -7.66
N ALA A 604 28.88 15.03 -7.16
CA ALA A 604 28.79 13.81 -7.95
C ALA A 604 27.71 13.95 -9.03
N GLN A 605 27.95 13.29 -10.16
CA GLN A 605 26.96 13.14 -11.21
C GLN A 605 26.08 11.92 -10.92
N VAL A 606 24.77 12.12 -10.93
CA VAL A 606 23.78 11.05 -10.82
C VAL A 606 23.19 10.83 -12.21
N VAL A 607 23.45 9.68 -12.80
CA VAL A 607 22.89 9.27 -14.09
C VAL A 607 21.72 8.34 -13.83
N VAL A 608 20.56 8.73 -14.33
CA VAL A 608 19.30 7.99 -14.23
C VAL A 608 18.98 7.45 -15.63
N ASP A 609 19.06 6.13 -15.78
CA ASP A 609 18.68 5.42 -16.99
C ASP A 609 17.27 4.86 -16.83
N PHE A 610 16.40 5.12 -17.80
CA PHE A 610 15.06 4.52 -17.89
C PHE A 610 14.84 3.92 -19.26
N TRP A 611 14.09 2.82 -19.27
CA TRP A 611 13.55 2.21 -20.48
C TRP A 611 12.04 2.08 -20.34
N ARG A 612 11.32 2.43 -21.40
CA ARG A 612 9.92 2.05 -21.59
C ARG A 612 9.90 0.93 -22.62
N LEU A 613 9.50 -0.25 -22.20
CA LEU A 613 9.59 -1.48 -22.98
C LEU A 613 8.21 -2.10 -23.20
N THR A 614 8.13 -2.99 -24.17
CA THR A 614 6.86 -3.58 -24.56
C THR A 614 7.02 -4.99 -25.13
N ASP A 615 5.97 -5.78 -25.00
CA ASP A 615 5.76 -7.02 -25.76
C ASP A 615 4.38 -7.00 -26.45
N SER A 616 3.93 -8.15 -26.93
CA SER A 616 2.61 -8.28 -27.59
C SER A 616 1.42 -8.00 -26.67
N ARG A 617 1.58 -8.02 -25.34
CA ARG A 617 0.49 -7.95 -24.35
C ARG A 617 0.66 -6.82 -23.34
N LYS A 618 1.86 -6.32 -23.14
CA LYS A 618 2.23 -5.50 -21.99
C LYS A 618 3.19 -4.37 -22.36
N VAL A 619 3.20 -3.37 -21.48
CA VAL A 619 4.23 -2.33 -21.40
C VAL A 619 4.77 -2.35 -19.96
N TRP A 620 6.03 -1.96 -19.79
CA TRP A 620 6.62 -1.78 -18.46
C TRP A 620 7.78 -0.78 -18.51
N TYR A 621 8.22 -0.36 -17.33
CA TYR A 621 9.45 0.42 -17.16
C TYR A 621 10.56 -0.42 -16.54
N GLU A 622 11.78 -0.18 -16.98
CA GLU A 622 13.00 -0.58 -16.29
C GLU A 622 13.79 0.68 -15.95
N TRP A 623 14.49 0.68 -14.81
CA TRP A 623 15.31 1.82 -14.42
C TRP A 623 16.55 1.41 -13.65
N ARG A 624 17.56 2.27 -13.74
CA ARG A 624 18.85 2.11 -13.06
C ARG A 624 19.38 3.49 -12.68
N VAL A 625 20.12 3.55 -11.58
CA VAL A 625 20.84 4.76 -11.19
C VAL A 625 22.32 4.47 -11.04
N THR A 626 23.15 5.39 -11.51
CA THR A 626 24.61 5.35 -11.42
C THR A 626 25.13 6.66 -10.84
N CYS A 627 26.02 6.58 -9.85
CA CYS A 627 26.71 7.73 -9.30
C CYS A 627 28.15 7.74 -9.80
N LYS A 628 28.57 8.87 -10.38
CA LYS A 628 29.92 9.11 -10.88
C LYS A 628 30.55 10.29 -10.15
N LEU A 629 31.86 10.20 -9.91
CA LEU A 629 32.64 11.31 -9.37
C LEU A 629 33.77 11.65 -10.34
N GLU A 630 33.98 12.94 -10.56
CA GLU A 630 35.04 13.43 -11.43
C GLU A 630 36.41 12.87 -10.98
N GLY A 631 37.21 12.41 -11.94
CA GLY A 631 38.51 11.78 -11.69
C GLY A 631 38.47 10.34 -11.13
N ARG A 632 37.32 9.84 -10.65
CA ARG A 632 37.16 8.44 -10.18
C ARG A 632 36.25 7.58 -11.05
N GLY A 633 35.45 8.20 -11.93
CA GLY A 633 34.48 7.49 -12.77
C GLY A 633 33.27 7.03 -11.96
N VAL A 634 32.74 5.84 -12.26
CA VAL A 634 31.59 5.27 -11.54
C VAL A 634 32.02 4.83 -10.14
N ILE A 635 31.39 5.39 -9.11
CA ILE A 635 31.65 5.03 -7.71
C ILE A 635 30.61 4.07 -7.14
N GLN A 636 29.35 4.21 -7.54
CA GLN A 636 28.25 3.35 -7.11
C GLN A 636 27.23 3.19 -8.24
N SER A 637 26.51 2.07 -8.28
CA SER A 637 25.44 1.85 -9.23
C SER A 637 24.45 0.80 -8.72
N THR A 638 23.19 0.96 -9.09
CA THR A 638 22.16 -0.04 -8.82
C THR A 638 22.16 -1.13 -9.89
N PRO A 639 21.58 -2.32 -9.61
CA PRO A 639 21.13 -3.20 -10.68
C PRO A 639 20.01 -2.52 -11.50
N ILE A 640 19.68 -3.09 -12.66
CA ILE A 640 18.47 -2.73 -13.40
C ILE A 640 17.27 -3.27 -12.62
N HIS A 641 16.27 -2.42 -12.41
CA HIS A 641 15.02 -2.74 -11.74
C HIS A 641 13.97 -3.21 -12.75
N ASN A 642 13.12 -4.15 -12.32
CA ASN A 642 11.98 -4.65 -13.09
C ASN A 642 12.32 -5.28 -14.46
N VAL A 643 13.51 -5.90 -14.57
CA VAL A 643 13.96 -6.57 -15.80
C VAL A 643 12.88 -7.50 -16.38
N GLY A 644 12.53 -7.29 -17.64
CA GLY A 644 11.51 -8.03 -18.37
C GLY A 644 10.08 -7.83 -17.85
N GLY A 645 9.81 -6.78 -17.08
CA GLY A 645 8.51 -6.52 -16.49
C GLY A 645 8.11 -7.58 -15.45
N LYS A 646 9.08 -8.23 -14.79
CA LYS A 646 8.80 -9.36 -13.89
C LYS A 646 8.01 -8.97 -12.62
N SER A 647 8.09 -7.71 -12.20
CA SER A 647 7.51 -7.22 -10.95
C SER A 647 6.31 -6.30 -11.18
N SER A 648 6.38 -5.45 -12.21
CA SER A 648 5.30 -4.52 -12.56
C SER A 648 5.15 -4.38 -14.09
N THR A 649 3.92 -4.45 -14.57
CA THR A 649 3.55 -4.29 -15.99
C THR A 649 2.17 -3.68 -16.13
N GLN A 650 1.93 -2.94 -17.22
CA GLN A 650 0.61 -2.51 -17.67
C GLN A 650 0.10 -3.42 -18.79
N SER A 651 -1.11 -3.98 -18.67
CA SER A 651 -1.71 -4.81 -19.72
C SER A 651 -2.35 -3.97 -20.81
N LYS A 652 -2.06 -4.32 -22.07
CA LYS A 652 -2.75 -3.77 -23.25
C LYS A 652 -4.12 -4.41 -23.49
N CYS A 653 -4.36 -5.61 -22.94
CA CYS A 653 -5.64 -6.29 -23.07
C CYS A 653 -6.59 -5.85 -21.94
N PRO A 654 -7.87 -5.55 -22.24
CA PRO A 654 -8.88 -5.37 -21.21
C PRO A 654 -8.92 -6.59 -20.31
N SER A 655 -9.00 -6.41 -19.00
CA SER A 655 -9.34 -7.53 -18.12
C SER A 655 -10.77 -7.96 -18.46
N LEU A 656 -10.91 -9.16 -19.01
CA LEU A 656 -12.07 -9.96 -18.60
C LEU A 656 -11.81 -10.22 -17.12
N SER A 657 -12.56 -9.55 -16.25
CA SER A 657 -12.38 -9.57 -14.79
C SER A 657 -12.05 -10.99 -14.30
N VAL A 658 -10.78 -11.20 -13.96
CA VAL A 658 -10.28 -12.35 -13.21
C VAL A 658 -9.19 -11.81 -12.28
N PRO A 659 -9.33 -11.95 -10.95
CA PRO A 659 -8.25 -11.65 -10.02
C PRO A 659 -7.06 -12.55 -10.32
N THR A 660 -5.89 -11.94 -10.47
CA THR A 660 -4.61 -12.64 -10.65
C THR A 660 -4.31 -13.50 -9.43
N MET A 661 -4.33 -14.83 -9.57
CA MET A 661 -3.49 -15.72 -8.77
C MET A 661 -2.58 -16.53 -9.69
N MET A 662 -1.29 -16.19 -9.56
CA MET A 662 -0.07 -16.95 -9.78
C MET A 662 0.21 -17.65 -11.11
N ALA A 663 1.45 -17.37 -11.57
CA ALA A 663 2.18 -18.09 -12.58
C ALA A 663 2.34 -19.58 -12.22
N GLY A 664 2.04 -20.46 -13.18
CA GLY A 664 2.32 -21.88 -13.06
C GLY A 664 1.90 -22.68 -14.29
N SER A 665 2.88 -23.33 -14.92
CA SER A 665 2.79 -24.40 -15.94
C SER A 665 2.58 -24.01 -17.41
N GLN A 666 3.70 -23.90 -18.14
CA GLN A 666 3.75 -24.01 -19.60
C GLN A 666 3.27 -25.38 -20.12
N ASP A 667 3.20 -26.42 -19.26
CA ASP A 667 2.86 -27.80 -19.63
C ASP A 667 1.39 -28.03 -20.00
N VAL A 668 0.46 -27.28 -19.42
CA VAL A 668 -0.98 -27.47 -19.68
C VAL A 668 -1.37 -26.92 -21.06
N ARG A 669 -0.72 -25.84 -21.51
CA ARG A 669 -0.94 -25.28 -22.86
C ARG A 669 -0.47 -26.25 -23.95
N LYS A 670 0.67 -26.91 -23.74
CA LYS A 670 1.23 -27.87 -24.71
C LYS A 670 0.31 -29.08 -24.88
N LYS A 671 -0.18 -29.66 -23.77
CA LYS A 671 -1.13 -30.79 -23.82
C LYS A 671 -2.46 -30.47 -24.49
N LEU A 672 -2.98 -29.26 -24.31
CA LEU A 672 -4.22 -28.84 -24.97
C LEU A 672 -4.02 -28.57 -26.48
N GLN A 673 -2.84 -28.10 -26.87
CA GLN A 673 -2.46 -27.94 -28.28
C GLN A 673 -2.32 -29.31 -28.99
N ASP A 674 -1.75 -30.29 -28.31
CA ASP A 674 -1.58 -31.65 -28.85
C ASP A 674 -2.94 -32.36 -29.06
N ILE A 675 -3.88 -32.21 -28.11
CA ILE A 675 -5.25 -32.74 -28.24
C ILE A 675 -6.03 -32.08 -29.38
N TRP A 676 -5.83 -30.77 -29.58
CA TRP A 676 -6.48 -30.02 -30.66
C TRP A 676 -6.01 -30.47 -32.04
N THR A 677 -4.70 -30.73 -32.18
CA THR A 677 -4.09 -31.21 -33.42
C THR A 677 -4.62 -32.60 -33.81
N ASP A 678 -4.96 -33.42 -32.80
CA ASP A 678 -5.56 -34.76 -33.00
C ASP A 678 -7.01 -34.68 -33.49
N ILE A 679 -7.78 -33.68 -33.00
CA ILE A 679 -9.17 -33.43 -33.40
C ILE A 679 -9.28 -32.87 -34.82
N GLU A 680 -8.33 -32.01 -35.24
CA GLU A 680 -8.28 -31.47 -36.60
C GLU A 680 -7.92 -32.52 -37.67
N SER A 681 -7.38 -33.67 -37.27
CA SER A 681 -6.90 -34.72 -38.18
C SER A 681 -8.00 -35.70 -38.66
N HIS A 682 -9.21 -35.64 -38.09
CA HIS A 682 -10.30 -36.53 -38.48
C HIS A 682 -11.16 -35.90 -39.60
N GLU A 683 -10.97 -36.42 -40.81
CA GLU A 683 -11.75 -36.12 -42.01
C GLU A 683 -13.21 -36.57 -41.84
N ASP A 684 -14.07 -35.69 -41.35
CA ASP A 684 -15.50 -35.70 -41.70
C ASP A 684 -16.05 -34.28 -41.53
N ARG A 685 -15.71 -33.44 -42.52
CA ARG A 685 -16.33 -32.13 -42.73
C ARG A 685 -17.56 -32.35 -43.59
N GLU A 686 -18.73 -32.52 -42.98
CA GLU A 686 -19.95 -31.93 -43.52
C GLU A 686 -21.12 -32.13 -42.55
N SER A 687 -21.85 -31.04 -42.34
CA SER A 687 -23.08 -30.89 -41.56
C SER A 687 -22.96 -30.73 -40.04
N HIS A 688 -23.45 -29.56 -39.61
CA HIS A 688 -23.98 -29.17 -38.30
C HIS A 688 -23.12 -28.27 -37.42
N GLU A 689 -23.74 -27.12 -37.13
CA GLU A 689 -23.34 -26.02 -36.25
C GLU A 689 -22.65 -26.52 -34.97
N PHE A 690 -21.33 -26.42 -34.94
CA PHE A 690 -20.56 -26.49 -33.72
C PHE A 690 -20.81 -25.21 -32.91
N PHE A 691 -21.08 -25.36 -31.61
CA PHE A 691 -20.85 -24.25 -30.68
C PHE A 691 -19.36 -23.88 -30.75
N PRO A 692 -19.00 -22.60 -30.93
CA PRO A 692 -17.61 -22.22 -31.14
C PRO A 692 -16.72 -22.66 -29.98
N ALA A 693 -15.52 -23.17 -30.28
CA ALA A 693 -14.58 -23.70 -29.28
C ALA A 693 -14.28 -22.67 -28.17
N GLU A 694 -14.39 -21.39 -28.48
CA GLU A 694 -14.23 -20.28 -27.55
C GLU A 694 -15.26 -20.31 -26.41
N VAL A 695 -16.48 -20.81 -26.66
CA VAL A 695 -17.55 -20.94 -25.65
C VAL A 695 -17.27 -22.10 -24.69
N TRP A 696 -16.75 -23.22 -25.20
CA TRP A 696 -16.31 -24.35 -24.36
C TRP A 696 -15.06 -23.99 -23.55
N ILE A 697 -14.13 -23.27 -24.15
CA ILE A 697 -12.94 -22.75 -23.48
C ILE A 697 -13.33 -21.75 -22.39
N GLN A 698 -14.36 -20.92 -22.59
CA GLN A 698 -14.93 -20.05 -21.57
C GLN A 698 -15.52 -20.86 -20.40
N ILE A 699 -16.38 -21.84 -20.68
CA ILE A 699 -17.03 -22.67 -19.65
C ILE A 699 -15.99 -23.45 -18.82
N CYS A 700 -14.98 -24.03 -19.46
CA CYS A 700 -13.94 -24.82 -18.80
C CYS A 700 -12.85 -23.96 -18.14
N ARG A 701 -12.68 -22.68 -18.53
CA ARG A 701 -11.75 -21.76 -17.86
C ARG A 701 -12.29 -21.19 -16.56
N TYR A 702 -13.61 -21.13 -16.38
CA TYR A 702 -14.24 -20.58 -15.17
C TYR A 702 -14.59 -21.63 -14.10
N LEU A 703 -14.35 -22.92 -14.34
CA LEU A 703 -14.76 -23.98 -13.43
C LEU A 703 -13.64 -25.02 -13.23
N TYR A 704 -13.15 -25.15 -11.99
CA TYR A 704 -12.43 -26.36 -11.58
C TYR A 704 -13.40 -27.56 -11.55
N PRO A 705 -12.93 -28.81 -11.77
CA PRO A 705 -13.75 -30.02 -11.63
C PRO A 705 -14.47 -30.14 -10.26
N SER A 706 -13.89 -29.57 -9.21
CA SER A 706 -14.49 -29.48 -7.87
C SER A 706 -15.68 -28.52 -7.79
N GLN A 707 -15.72 -27.46 -8.60
CA GLN A 707 -16.81 -26.47 -8.63
C GLN A 707 -18.02 -26.95 -9.44
N LEU A 708 -17.80 -27.77 -10.48
CA LEU A 708 -18.87 -28.49 -11.19
C LEU A 708 -19.64 -29.44 -10.25
N SER A 709 -18.97 -30.01 -9.23
CA SER A 709 -19.61 -30.88 -8.23
C SER A 709 -20.49 -30.11 -7.23
N GLN A 710 -20.19 -28.83 -6.97
CA GLN A 710 -20.92 -28.01 -6.00
C GLN A 710 -22.08 -27.23 -6.64
N MET A 711 -21.97 -26.79 -7.88
CA MET A 711 -23.04 -26.03 -8.57
C MET A 711 -24.28 -26.88 -8.92
N SER A 712 -24.14 -28.22 -8.95
CA SER A 712 -25.27 -29.16 -9.04
C SER A 712 -26.24 -29.09 -7.85
N MET A 713 -25.83 -28.51 -6.72
CA MET A 713 -26.61 -28.57 -5.48
C MET A 713 -27.44 -27.31 -5.16
N VAL A 714 -27.26 -26.17 -5.84
CA VAL A 714 -27.77 -24.89 -5.30
C VAL A 714 -28.60 -24.04 -6.28
N ASN A 715 -28.52 -24.22 -7.60
CA ASN A 715 -29.23 -23.34 -8.54
C ASN A 715 -30.31 -24.06 -9.37
N LYS A 716 -31.56 -24.04 -8.87
CA LYS A 716 -32.74 -24.65 -9.53
C LYS A 716 -33.05 -24.05 -10.92
N SER A 717 -32.74 -22.77 -11.14
CA SER A 717 -33.02 -22.08 -12.41
C SER A 717 -32.10 -22.56 -13.53
N LEU A 718 -30.82 -22.83 -13.22
CA LEU A 718 -29.88 -23.37 -14.21
C LEU A 718 -30.19 -24.84 -14.55
N ASN A 719 -30.63 -25.63 -13.56
CA ASN A 719 -31.05 -27.01 -13.79
C ASN A 719 -32.29 -27.09 -14.71
N SER A 720 -33.25 -26.16 -14.57
CA SER A 720 -34.41 -26.04 -15.47
C SER A 720 -34.00 -25.72 -16.92
N ILE A 721 -33.02 -24.85 -17.11
CA ILE A 721 -32.50 -24.46 -18.44
C ILE A 721 -31.75 -25.63 -19.10
N VAL A 722 -30.90 -26.33 -18.34
CA VAL A 722 -30.06 -27.43 -18.84
C VAL A 722 -30.88 -28.71 -19.12
N SER A 723 -31.92 -28.98 -18.33
CA SER A 723 -32.79 -30.16 -18.49
C SER A 723 -33.79 -30.05 -19.65
N GLN A 724 -34.03 -28.84 -20.17
CA GLN A 724 -34.85 -28.60 -21.37
C GLN A 724 -34.05 -28.72 -22.67
N LEU A 725 -32.73 -28.89 -22.61
CA LEU A 725 -31.90 -29.04 -23.81
C LEU A 725 -32.14 -30.44 -24.43
N ASN A 726 -32.65 -30.45 -25.67
CA ASN A 726 -32.80 -31.64 -26.55
C ASN A 726 -31.47 -32.39 -26.85
N VAL A 727 -30.39 -31.99 -26.19
CA VAL A 727 -29.04 -32.56 -26.34
C VAL A 727 -28.95 -33.95 -25.74
N TRP A 728 -29.70 -34.27 -24.67
CA TRP A 728 -29.59 -35.57 -23.98
C TRP A 728 -30.15 -36.75 -24.77
N SER A 729 -31.29 -36.57 -25.44
CA SER A 729 -31.87 -37.59 -26.32
C SER A 729 -30.99 -37.84 -27.56
N ARG A 730 -30.31 -36.79 -28.06
CA ARG A 730 -29.34 -36.91 -29.16
C ARG A 730 -28.03 -37.55 -28.72
N ILE A 731 -27.49 -37.21 -27.55
CA ILE A 731 -26.30 -37.86 -26.99
C ILE A 731 -26.55 -39.35 -26.76
N PHE A 732 -27.74 -39.74 -26.28
CA PHE A 732 -28.10 -41.15 -26.09
C PHE A 732 -28.18 -41.93 -27.42
N ALA A 733 -28.82 -41.35 -28.44
CA ALA A 733 -28.89 -41.96 -29.77
C ALA A 733 -27.52 -42.08 -30.47
N ILE A 734 -26.64 -41.09 -30.27
CA ILE A 734 -25.25 -41.10 -30.78
C ILE A 734 -24.41 -42.17 -30.06
N THR A 735 -24.61 -42.36 -28.76
CA THR A 735 -23.79 -43.26 -27.95
C THR A 735 -24.20 -44.73 -28.08
N TYR A 736 -25.49 -45.01 -28.31
CA TYR A 736 -26.03 -46.38 -28.28
C TYR A 736 -26.73 -46.84 -29.58
N GLY A 737 -26.74 -46.00 -30.62
CA GLY A 737 -27.21 -46.33 -31.97
C GLY A 737 -28.72 -46.09 -32.22
N PRO A 738 -29.13 -45.92 -33.50
CA PRO A 738 -30.45 -45.38 -33.90
C PRO A 738 -31.65 -46.30 -33.63
N LYS A 739 -31.46 -47.52 -33.10
CA LYS A 739 -32.55 -48.48 -32.82
C LYS A 739 -32.97 -48.56 -31.34
N ALA A 740 -32.31 -47.85 -30.45
CA ALA A 740 -32.72 -47.78 -29.04
C ALA A 740 -33.84 -46.73 -28.85
N GLN A 741 -35.10 -47.15 -28.87
CA GLN A 741 -36.22 -46.27 -28.51
C GLN A 741 -36.49 -46.31 -27.00
N LEU A 742 -36.37 -45.16 -26.35
CA LEU A 742 -36.82 -44.95 -24.98
C LEU A 742 -38.35 -45.07 -24.92
N ARG A 743 -38.85 -46.16 -24.32
CA ARG A 743 -40.27 -46.30 -23.98
C ARG A 743 -40.55 -45.59 -22.66
N LEU A 744 -41.50 -44.66 -22.65
CA LEU A 744 -42.06 -44.13 -21.41
C LEU A 744 -42.91 -45.23 -20.73
N LEU A 745 -42.40 -45.79 -19.64
CA LEU A 745 -43.23 -46.55 -18.70
C LEU A 745 -44.20 -45.58 -18.01
N GLY A 746 -45.50 -45.78 -18.26
CA GLY A 746 -46.58 -45.11 -17.57
C GLY A 746 -46.63 -45.56 -16.11
N SER A 747 -46.75 -44.57 -15.22
CA SER A 747 -47.10 -44.64 -13.80
C SER A 747 -46.40 -45.74 -13.00
N THR A 748 -45.46 -45.38 -12.11
CA THR A 748 -45.45 -45.97 -10.76
C THR A 748 -44.54 -45.24 -9.77
N HIS A 749 -45.21 -44.86 -8.69
CA HIS A 749 -44.88 -44.69 -7.27
C HIS A 749 -43.66 -43.89 -6.78
N GLU A 750 -44.05 -42.84 -6.05
CA GLU A 750 -43.27 -42.00 -5.17
C GLU A 750 -42.53 -42.78 -4.06
N SER A 751 -41.33 -42.28 -3.76
CA SER A 751 -40.66 -42.36 -2.46
C SER A 751 -40.11 -43.74 -2.02
N LYS A 752 -38.84 -44.02 -2.37
CA LYS A 752 -37.80 -44.54 -1.46
C LYS A 752 -36.41 -44.05 -1.89
N SER A 753 -35.58 -43.62 -0.94
CA SER A 753 -34.25 -43.07 -1.20
C SER A 753 -33.23 -44.18 -1.53
N TYR A 754 -32.90 -44.33 -2.81
CA TYR A 754 -31.86 -45.25 -3.26
C TYR A 754 -30.57 -44.50 -3.62
N MET A 755 -29.40 -45.19 -3.56
CA MET A 755 -28.09 -44.59 -3.87
C MET A 755 -27.42 -45.26 -5.08
N LEU A 756 -26.92 -44.44 -6.01
CA LEU A 756 -26.25 -44.88 -7.24
C LEU A 756 -24.72 -44.90 -7.03
N TYR A 757 -24.09 -46.06 -7.22
CA TYR A 757 -22.63 -46.23 -7.11
C TYR A 757 -21.97 -46.25 -8.49
N MET A 758 -20.89 -45.48 -8.69
CA MET A 758 -20.14 -45.44 -9.96
C MET A 758 -18.62 -45.31 -9.71
N CYS A 759 -17.81 -45.97 -10.54
CA CYS A 759 -16.36 -45.76 -10.59
C CYS A 759 -16.03 -44.51 -11.42
N ALA A 760 -15.13 -43.66 -10.94
CA ALA A 760 -14.75 -42.42 -11.63
C ALA A 760 -14.05 -42.66 -12.98
N SER A 761 -13.29 -43.76 -13.11
CA SER A 761 -12.51 -44.04 -14.30
C SER A 761 -13.31 -44.72 -15.42
N SER A 762 -14.30 -45.57 -15.07
CA SER A 762 -15.07 -46.35 -16.05
C SER A 762 -16.53 -45.91 -16.20
N ARG A 763 -17.00 -44.98 -15.37
CA ARG A 763 -18.42 -44.56 -15.25
C ARG A 763 -19.41 -45.71 -15.02
N HIS A 764 -18.94 -46.86 -14.52
CA HIS A 764 -19.76 -48.01 -14.17
C HIS A 764 -19.24 -48.72 -12.90
N VAL A 765 -20.01 -49.64 -12.30
CA VAL A 765 -19.55 -50.48 -11.17
C VAL A 765 -18.67 -51.63 -11.70
N CYS A 766 -17.40 -51.70 -11.31
CA CYS A 766 -16.51 -52.80 -11.74
C CYS A 766 -16.60 -54.02 -10.81
N GLU A 767 -16.35 -55.24 -11.32
CA GLU A 767 -16.37 -56.50 -10.56
C GLU A 767 -15.51 -56.47 -9.29
N ARG A 768 -14.40 -55.72 -9.31
CA ARG A 768 -13.49 -55.52 -8.17
C ARG A 768 -14.15 -54.81 -6.97
N CYS A 769 -15.12 -53.92 -7.23
CA CYS A 769 -15.91 -53.27 -6.19
C CYS A 769 -17.03 -54.17 -5.67
N PHE A 770 -17.53 -55.11 -6.49
CA PHE A 770 -18.62 -56.02 -6.16
C PHE A 770 -18.15 -57.18 -5.27
N ALA A 771 -16.99 -57.77 -5.56
CA ALA A 771 -16.46 -58.95 -4.85
C ALA A 771 -16.00 -58.69 -3.39
N ARG A 772 -15.88 -57.44 -2.94
CA ARG A 772 -15.44 -57.08 -1.56
C ARG A 772 -16.58 -56.64 -0.64
N ALA A 773 -17.83 -56.63 -1.12
CA ALA A 773 -19.00 -56.21 -0.35
C ALA A 773 -19.75 -57.37 0.33
N ASP A 774 -19.18 -58.60 0.36
CA ASP A 774 -19.72 -59.80 1.01
C ASP A 774 -21.13 -60.26 0.59
N TYR A 775 -21.64 -59.81 -0.56
CA TYR A 775 -22.90 -60.32 -1.12
C TYR A 775 -22.64 -61.59 -1.95
N GLN A 776 -23.08 -62.75 -1.44
CA GLN A 776 -23.08 -64.01 -2.18
C GLN A 776 -24.17 -63.99 -3.26
N LEU A 777 -23.77 -63.90 -4.53
CA LEU A 777 -24.63 -64.23 -5.66
C LEU A 777 -24.49 -65.72 -5.96
N ASP A 778 -25.63 -66.39 -6.16
CA ASP A 778 -25.71 -67.78 -6.59
C ASP A 778 -24.92 -67.98 -7.89
N ALA A 779 -24.12 -69.04 -7.98
CA ALA A 779 -23.01 -69.19 -8.94
C ALA A 779 -23.39 -69.28 -10.44
N ALA A 780 -24.66 -69.03 -10.80
CA ALA A 780 -25.19 -69.15 -12.15
C ALA A 780 -25.37 -67.81 -12.91
N TYR A 781 -25.14 -66.65 -12.28
CA TYR A 781 -25.31 -65.35 -12.94
C TYR A 781 -23.97 -64.60 -13.14
N LYS A 782 -23.49 -64.55 -14.39
CA LYS A 782 -22.53 -63.54 -14.86
C LYS A 782 -23.30 -62.31 -15.35
N LEU A 783 -22.92 -61.13 -14.89
CA LEU A 783 -23.54 -59.86 -15.29
C LEU A 783 -23.28 -59.59 -16.79
N PRO A 784 -24.32 -59.38 -17.61
CA PRO A 784 -24.15 -58.97 -18.99
C PRO A 784 -23.99 -57.44 -19.02
N HIS A 785 -22.75 -56.98 -19.15
CA HIS A 785 -22.37 -55.58 -19.35
C HIS A 785 -22.66 -54.60 -18.18
N PRO A 786 -21.97 -53.45 -18.14
CA PRO A 786 -21.92 -52.63 -16.95
C PRO A 786 -23.21 -51.80 -16.81
N THR A 787 -24.06 -52.21 -15.87
CA THR A 787 -25.41 -51.65 -15.68
C THR A 787 -25.49 -50.88 -14.35
N PRO A 788 -26.10 -49.69 -14.29
CA PRO A 788 -26.27 -48.95 -13.04
C PRO A 788 -27.10 -49.73 -12.03
N MET A 789 -26.66 -49.78 -10.77
CA MET A 789 -27.37 -50.49 -9.69
C MET A 789 -27.67 -49.56 -8.52
N LEU A 790 -28.83 -49.80 -7.90
CA LEU A 790 -29.18 -49.20 -6.62
C LEU A 790 -28.94 -50.19 -5.49
N LEU A 791 -28.20 -49.74 -4.49
CA LEU A 791 -28.01 -50.48 -3.24
C LEU A 791 -28.79 -49.80 -2.11
N PRO A 792 -29.56 -50.56 -1.31
CA PRO A 792 -30.24 -50.03 -0.14
C PRO A 792 -29.24 -49.57 0.93
N ARG A 793 -29.62 -48.57 1.72
CA ARG A 793 -28.75 -47.93 2.73
C ARG A 793 -28.38 -48.84 3.90
N ARG A 794 -29.01 -50.02 4.07
CA ARG A 794 -28.79 -50.98 5.18
C ARG A 794 -28.68 -52.41 4.62
N SER A 795 -27.80 -53.22 5.23
CA SER A 795 -27.22 -54.46 4.66
C SER A 795 -28.12 -55.71 4.65
N THR A 796 -29.43 -55.58 4.68
CA THR A 796 -30.35 -56.74 4.72
C THR A 796 -31.41 -56.73 3.61
N GLU A 797 -31.32 -55.80 2.65
CA GLU A 797 -32.26 -55.72 1.54
C GLU A 797 -31.59 -56.10 0.20
N THR A 798 -32.38 -56.66 -0.72
CA THR A 798 -31.95 -57.15 -2.03
C THR A 798 -31.63 -55.99 -2.97
N ALA A 799 -30.51 -56.10 -3.70
CA ALA A 799 -30.09 -55.10 -4.67
C ALA A 799 -31.07 -55.00 -5.85
N ILE A 800 -31.31 -53.78 -6.34
CA ILE A 800 -32.22 -53.52 -7.46
C ILE A 800 -31.40 -53.11 -8.68
N TYR A 801 -31.50 -53.91 -9.74
CA TYR A 801 -30.91 -53.61 -11.04
C TYR A 801 -31.81 -52.64 -11.78
N LEU A 802 -31.25 -51.49 -12.14
CA LEU A 802 -31.94 -50.53 -12.99
C LEU A 802 -31.43 -50.75 -14.40
N GLY A 803 -32.31 -51.03 -15.35
CA GLY A 803 -31.95 -50.89 -16.76
C GLY A 803 -31.62 -49.44 -17.12
N ASP A 804 -31.88 -49.02 -18.35
CA ASP A 804 -31.39 -47.75 -18.92
C ASP A 804 -32.02 -46.45 -18.36
N ARG A 805 -32.53 -46.43 -17.12
CA ARG A 805 -33.05 -45.24 -16.43
C ARG A 805 -32.15 -44.79 -15.28
N ILE A 806 -31.77 -43.51 -15.29
CA ILE A 806 -31.20 -42.78 -14.14
C ILE A 806 -32.23 -41.73 -13.69
N ASP A 807 -32.60 -41.74 -12.42
CA ASP A 807 -33.40 -40.67 -11.80
C ASP A 807 -32.47 -39.57 -11.29
N LEU A 808 -32.71 -38.34 -11.73
CA LEU A 808 -31.89 -37.15 -11.45
C LEU A 808 -31.97 -36.68 -9.98
N THR A 809 -32.87 -37.26 -9.19
CA THR A 809 -32.95 -37.00 -7.74
C THR A 809 -32.01 -37.87 -6.91
N TRP A 810 -31.34 -38.86 -7.52
CA TRP A 810 -30.46 -39.77 -6.81
C TRP A 810 -29.08 -39.16 -6.55
N THR A 811 -28.56 -39.41 -5.35
CA THR A 811 -27.23 -38.93 -4.96
C THR A 811 -26.14 -39.89 -5.47
N ILE A 812 -25.22 -39.39 -6.29
CA ILE A 812 -24.10 -40.15 -6.86
C ILE A 812 -22.88 -40.04 -5.93
N ARG A 813 -22.22 -41.16 -5.61
CA ARG A 813 -20.94 -41.15 -4.84
C ARG A 813 -19.88 -42.07 -5.44
N MET A 814 -18.62 -41.62 -5.39
CA MET A 814 -17.44 -42.45 -5.68
C MET A 814 -17.22 -43.49 -4.58
N CYS A 815 -16.77 -44.69 -4.96
CA CYS A 815 -16.48 -45.75 -3.99
C CYS A 815 -15.24 -45.41 -3.12
N LEU A 816 -15.22 -45.93 -1.89
CA LEU A 816 -14.18 -45.67 -0.90
C LEU A 816 -12.74 -45.98 -1.37
N PRO A 817 -12.49 -47.07 -2.13
CA PRO A 817 -11.16 -47.36 -2.70
C PRO A 817 -10.70 -46.31 -3.71
N CYS A 818 -11.53 -45.96 -4.70
CA CYS A 818 -11.19 -44.93 -5.69
C CYS A 818 -11.07 -43.54 -5.06
N ARG A 819 -11.78 -43.29 -3.96
CA ARG A 819 -11.60 -42.09 -3.15
C ARG A 819 -10.20 -42.09 -2.50
N LYS A 820 -9.75 -43.21 -1.92
CA LYS A 820 -8.42 -43.33 -1.31
C LYS A 820 -7.29 -43.18 -2.33
N ASP A 821 -7.42 -43.78 -3.51
CA ASP A 821 -6.39 -43.67 -4.56
C ASP A 821 -6.32 -42.25 -5.15
N HIS A 822 -7.43 -41.52 -5.22
CA HIS A 822 -7.45 -40.11 -5.62
C HIS A 822 -6.68 -39.20 -4.65
N PHE A 823 -6.71 -39.51 -3.34
CA PHE A 823 -5.96 -38.79 -2.30
C PHE A 823 -4.48 -39.22 -2.20
N LEU A 824 -4.09 -40.35 -2.79
CA LEU A 824 -2.69 -40.82 -2.79
C LEU A 824 -1.87 -40.28 -3.96
N VAL A 825 -2.52 -39.82 -5.04
CA VAL A 825 -1.85 -39.28 -6.25
C VAL A 825 -1.77 -37.75 -6.26
N TYR A 826 -2.53 -37.07 -5.40
CA TYR A 826 -2.47 -35.61 -5.20
C TYR A 826 -2.12 -35.32 -3.74
N GLU A 827 -0.88 -34.93 -3.47
CA GLU A 827 -0.46 -34.43 -2.14
C GLU A 827 -1.33 -33.23 -1.73
N GLU A 828 -1.81 -33.23 -0.48
CA GLU A 828 -2.48 -32.07 0.11
C GLU A 828 -1.50 -30.88 0.16
N PRO A 829 -1.89 -29.68 -0.34
CA PRO A 829 -1.05 -28.50 -0.22
C PRO A 829 -0.84 -28.13 1.25
N TYR A 830 0.42 -27.88 1.62
CA TYR A 830 0.88 -27.35 2.91
C TYR A 830 0.04 -26.14 3.42
N GLU A 831 -0.59 -25.40 2.50
CA GLU A 831 -1.47 -24.25 2.77
C GLU A 831 -2.79 -24.59 3.49
N LEU A 832 -3.36 -25.80 3.35
CA LEU A 832 -4.61 -26.16 4.04
C LEU A 832 -4.38 -26.48 5.52
N GLY A 833 -3.21 -27.04 5.85
CA GLY A 833 -2.74 -27.17 7.24
C GLY A 833 -2.47 -25.81 7.88
N LEU A 834 -1.92 -24.86 7.11
CA LEU A 834 -1.66 -23.50 7.53
C LEU A 834 -2.96 -22.68 7.69
N GLN A 835 -3.94 -22.82 6.78
CA GLN A 835 -5.23 -22.13 6.85
C GLN A 835 -6.04 -22.56 8.08
N ARG A 836 -6.02 -23.85 8.46
CA ARG A 836 -6.67 -24.29 9.71
C ARG A 836 -5.99 -23.71 10.95
N GLN A 837 -4.66 -23.58 10.96
CA GLN A 837 -3.94 -22.92 12.05
C GLN A 837 -4.18 -21.41 12.09
N ILE A 838 -4.29 -20.76 10.93
CA ILE A 838 -4.56 -19.32 10.79
C ILE A 838 -5.99 -18.99 11.22
N GLN A 839 -6.99 -19.82 10.89
CA GLN A 839 -8.38 -19.63 11.31
C GLN A 839 -8.56 -19.74 12.83
N VAL A 840 -7.81 -20.64 13.49
CA VAL A 840 -7.79 -20.74 14.96
C VAL A 840 -7.10 -19.51 15.58
N LYS A 841 -6.00 -19.02 14.99
CA LYS A 841 -5.33 -17.79 15.44
C LYS A 841 -6.18 -16.54 15.24
N ALA A 842 -6.96 -16.45 14.15
CA ALA A 842 -7.88 -15.34 13.91
C ALA A 842 -9.01 -15.28 14.95
N LEU A 843 -9.48 -16.44 15.43
CA LEU A 843 -10.46 -16.53 16.52
C LEU A 843 -9.88 -16.05 17.86
N TYR A 844 -8.61 -16.35 18.14
CA TYR A 844 -7.89 -15.86 19.33
C TYR A 844 -7.56 -14.37 19.29
N TYR A 845 -7.30 -13.82 18.10
CA TYR A 845 -7.14 -12.38 17.91
C TYR A 845 -8.44 -11.61 18.17
N LYS A 846 -9.58 -12.18 17.76
CA LYS A 846 -10.89 -11.56 17.92
C LYS A 846 -11.48 -11.74 19.33
N TYR A 847 -11.15 -12.83 20.01
CA TYR A 847 -11.57 -13.14 21.38
C TYR A 847 -10.37 -13.61 22.21
N PRO A 848 -9.59 -12.70 22.82
CA PRO A 848 -8.35 -13.03 23.52
C PRO A 848 -8.52 -14.05 24.65
N SER A 849 -9.69 -14.09 25.28
CA SER A 849 -10.06 -15.06 26.32
C SER A 849 -10.20 -16.51 25.80
N ALA A 850 -10.44 -16.71 24.49
CA ALA A 850 -10.55 -18.03 23.88
C ALA A 850 -9.20 -18.75 23.74
N SER A 851 -8.09 -18.00 23.74
CA SER A 851 -6.71 -18.54 23.65
C SER A 851 -6.30 -19.44 24.81
N ARG A 852 -7.09 -19.47 25.89
CA ARG A 852 -6.81 -20.18 27.13
C ARG A 852 -7.73 -21.38 27.38
N VAL A 853 -8.62 -21.70 26.44
CA VAL A 853 -9.42 -22.94 26.47
C VAL A 853 -8.66 -24.00 25.68
N PRO A 854 -8.27 -25.14 26.27
CA PRO A 854 -7.61 -26.20 25.52
C PRO A 854 -8.55 -26.71 24.42
N LEU A 855 -8.16 -26.56 23.16
CA LEU A 855 -8.79 -27.28 22.06
C LEU A 855 -8.46 -28.76 22.26
N ILE A 856 -9.44 -29.56 22.69
CA ILE A 856 -9.35 -31.02 22.67
C ILE A 856 -9.33 -31.44 21.20
N ALA A 857 -8.13 -31.53 20.63
CA ALA A 857 -7.90 -32.14 19.35
C ALA A 857 -7.95 -33.67 19.53
N SER A 858 -8.95 -34.34 18.95
CA SER A 858 -8.87 -35.78 18.74
C SER A 858 -9.28 -36.16 17.33
N GLY A 859 -8.41 -37.00 16.76
CA GLY A 859 -8.40 -37.63 15.44
C GLY A 859 -9.73 -37.90 14.74
N SER A 860 -9.65 -37.75 13.41
CA SER A 860 -10.35 -38.52 12.38
C SER A 860 -11.49 -39.44 12.86
N GLY A 861 -12.69 -38.89 12.94
CA GLY A 861 -13.88 -39.68 13.17
C GLY A 861 -15.13 -38.82 13.00
N SER A 862 -15.90 -39.09 11.95
CA SER A 862 -17.25 -38.55 11.80
C SER A 862 -18.14 -39.09 12.93
N GLY A 863 -18.34 -38.31 13.98
CA GLY A 863 -19.24 -38.66 15.08
C GLY A 863 -19.35 -37.52 16.10
N MET A 864 -20.52 -36.87 16.13
CA MET A 864 -21.11 -36.12 17.25
C MET A 864 -20.16 -35.39 18.21
N TYR A 865 -20.08 -34.06 18.09
CA TYR A 865 -19.92 -33.20 19.27
C TYR A 865 -21.27 -32.59 19.62
N SER A 866 -21.98 -33.28 20.51
CA SER A 866 -23.07 -32.69 21.28
C SER A 866 -22.49 -31.67 22.26
N ASN A 867 -23.07 -30.47 22.30
CA ASN A 867 -22.96 -29.44 23.33
C ASN A 867 -22.09 -29.80 24.55
N MET A 868 -20.99 -29.07 24.75
CA MET A 868 -20.25 -29.09 26.01
C MET A 868 -21.24 -28.82 27.16
N SER A 869 -21.37 -29.79 28.07
CA SER A 869 -22.33 -29.69 29.16
C SER A 869 -21.91 -28.60 30.13
N GLU A 870 -22.88 -27.91 30.73
CA GLU A 870 -22.62 -26.85 31.70
C GLU A 870 -21.80 -27.37 32.90
N LYS A 871 -21.99 -28.64 33.30
CA LYS A 871 -21.17 -29.32 34.31
C LYS A 871 -19.69 -29.43 33.92
N THR A 872 -19.40 -29.70 32.65
CA THR A 872 -18.03 -29.78 32.13
C THR A 872 -17.37 -28.41 32.10
N ALA A 873 -18.13 -27.36 31.76
CA ALA A 873 -17.65 -25.98 31.80
C ALA A 873 -17.33 -25.54 33.24
N VAL A 874 -18.21 -25.81 34.21
CA VAL A 874 -17.99 -25.52 35.64
C VAL A 874 -16.74 -26.23 36.17
N PHE A 875 -16.55 -27.50 35.80
CA PHE A 875 -15.39 -28.28 36.22
C PHE A 875 -14.07 -27.61 35.81
N HIS A 876 -13.93 -27.21 34.53
CA HIS A 876 -12.73 -26.52 34.05
C HIS A 876 -12.56 -25.11 34.63
N MET A 877 -13.65 -24.40 34.91
CA MET A 877 -13.59 -23.07 35.53
C MET A 877 -13.14 -23.15 37.00
N ARG A 878 -13.60 -24.16 37.75
CA ARG A 878 -13.14 -24.42 39.14
C ARG A 878 -11.66 -24.78 39.20
N ASP A 879 -11.22 -25.64 38.29
CA ASP A 879 -9.82 -26.04 38.16
C ASP A 879 -8.91 -24.84 37.84
N TYR A 880 -9.39 -23.91 37.02
CA TYR A 880 -8.60 -22.75 36.57
C TYR A 880 -8.57 -21.58 37.55
N PHE A 881 -9.71 -21.20 38.14
CA PHE A 881 -9.81 -20.01 39.00
C PHE A 881 -9.71 -20.32 40.49
N GLY A 882 -9.85 -21.59 40.89
CA GLY A 882 -9.84 -22.03 42.29
C GLY A 882 -11.11 -21.64 43.06
N GLY A 883 -11.61 -22.55 43.91
CA GLY A 883 -12.82 -22.34 44.71
C GLY A 883 -14.12 -22.88 44.10
N ASP A 884 -15.22 -22.76 44.83
CA ASP A 884 -16.53 -23.34 44.49
C ASP A 884 -17.32 -22.46 43.51
N ILE A 885 -16.84 -22.39 42.27
CA ILE A 885 -17.42 -21.49 41.26
C ILE A 885 -18.73 -22.06 40.71
N GLY A 886 -19.78 -21.24 40.70
CA GLY A 886 -21.10 -21.54 40.12
C GLY A 886 -21.37 -20.73 38.85
N ILE A 887 -22.31 -21.20 38.02
CA ILE A 887 -22.82 -20.43 36.88
C ILE A 887 -24.16 -19.81 37.27
N LYS A 888 -24.23 -18.48 37.23
CA LYS A 888 -25.45 -17.71 37.53
C LYS A 888 -26.40 -17.66 36.34
N GLN A 889 -25.86 -17.53 35.13
CA GLN A 889 -26.63 -17.46 33.90
C GLN A 889 -25.74 -17.85 32.71
N SER A 890 -26.35 -18.41 31.65
CA SER A 890 -25.68 -18.59 30.37
C SER A 890 -26.46 -17.94 29.21
N LYS A 891 -25.74 -17.50 28.18
CA LYS A 891 -26.30 -16.90 26.96
C LYS A 891 -25.62 -17.49 25.74
N GLU A 892 -26.38 -17.94 24.75
CA GLU A 892 -25.85 -18.45 23.50
C GLU A 892 -25.96 -17.39 22.39
N SER A 893 -24.93 -17.28 21.57
CA SER A 893 -24.85 -16.39 20.42
C SER A 893 -24.28 -17.14 19.23
N THR A 894 -24.87 -16.94 18.06
CA THR A 894 -24.42 -17.58 16.83
C THR A 894 -23.67 -16.56 15.98
N ILE A 895 -22.48 -16.94 15.50
CA ILE A 895 -21.72 -16.14 14.54
C ILE A 895 -21.43 -16.97 13.28
N MET A 896 -21.38 -16.30 12.13
CA MET A 896 -21.07 -16.89 10.84
C MET A 896 -19.80 -16.22 10.29
N PRO A 897 -18.60 -16.70 10.66
CA PRO A 897 -17.36 -15.97 10.38
C PRO A 897 -17.03 -15.83 8.89
N ASP A 898 -17.55 -16.73 8.06
CA ASP A 898 -17.25 -16.82 6.61
C ASP A 898 -18.52 -17.06 5.75
N ASN A 899 -19.71 -16.76 6.30
CA ASN A 899 -21.03 -17.01 5.69
C ASN A 899 -21.34 -18.49 5.34
N THR A 900 -20.46 -19.44 5.69
CA THR A 900 -20.65 -20.88 5.42
C THR A 900 -20.58 -21.75 6.68
N THR A 901 -19.97 -21.23 7.75
CA THR A 901 -19.76 -21.95 9.01
C THR A 901 -20.54 -21.30 10.15
N GLU A 902 -21.57 -21.98 10.66
CA GLU A 902 -22.33 -21.53 11.84
C GLU A 902 -21.58 -21.93 13.12
N ALA A 903 -21.03 -20.95 13.85
CA ALA A 903 -20.37 -21.16 15.13
C ALA A 903 -21.26 -20.66 16.28
N ARG A 904 -21.60 -21.56 17.21
CA ARG A 904 -22.39 -21.23 18.41
C ARG A 904 -21.47 -21.02 19.60
N LEU A 905 -21.47 -19.80 20.13
CA LEU A 905 -20.70 -19.38 21.29
C LEU A 905 -21.65 -19.30 22.50
N ARG A 906 -21.28 -19.95 23.61
CA ARG A 906 -22.05 -19.91 24.85
C ARG A 906 -21.27 -19.19 25.94
N TRP A 907 -21.82 -18.08 26.41
CA TRP A 907 -21.28 -17.19 27.44
C TRP A 907 -21.82 -17.60 28.80
N TYR A 908 -20.99 -17.55 29.85
CA TYR A 908 -21.36 -17.92 31.21
C TYR A 908 -21.04 -16.77 32.17
N GLN A 909 -22.01 -16.39 32.99
CA GLN A 909 -21.81 -15.43 34.09
C GLN A 909 -21.49 -16.22 35.37
N LEU A 910 -20.30 -15.98 35.92
CA LEU A 910 -19.81 -16.68 37.12
C LEU A 910 -20.39 -16.08 38.41
N GLN A 911 -20.61 -16.92 39.40
CA GLN A 911 -20.85 -16.53 40.79
C GLN A 911 -19.67 -17.03 41.65
N PRO A 912 -19.04 -16.16 42.45
CA PRO A 912 -17.98 -16.55 43.39
C PRO A 912 -18.45 -17.57 44.42
#